data_AF-A0A8T2HES9-F1
#
_entry.id   AF-A0A8T2HES9-F1
#
_cell.length_a   1.000
_cell.length_b   1.000
_cell.length_c   1.000
_cell.angle_alpha   90.00
_cell.angle_beta   90.00
_cell.angle_gamma   90.00
#
_symmetry.space_group_name_H-M   'P 1'
#
loop_
_entity.id
_entity.type
_entity.pdbx_description
1 polymer ?
#
loop_
_entity_poly.entity_id
_entity_poly.type
_entity_poly.pdbx_seq_one_letter_code
_entity_poly.pdbx_strand_id
1 'polypeptide(L)'
;MGQVRIVFKLDHDKFHYMAVGDDQQREMPMDIDRDIHRGHAKALGYKEAVQLIHPHNSMFKDQVDDKYQYSCDIKDNKVHGWISNKSHVGFWIISPSGEYRSGGPTKQELTSHVGPTAIASFTSGHYVGSDMDTRYKSGEAWKKVLGPVFIYLNSGDGLLWEEAKRQSKEEVKAWPYDFVASSDFPSCRERGTVTGRLLVNDRFLTPGRFAYIGLAPLGEAGSWQKNTKGYQFWTKTNETGYFKIDNVRPGTYNLYGWIPGYIGDFRYQNRVNVASGSEIRLGRVVYKPPRNGPTLWEIGVPDRTAGEYFVPEPYKNTMNPLYLNHTDKFRQYGLWQRYTELYPNHDLIYTIGVSNYSKDWFYAQVTRKIGDSTYTPTTWQIVFHLPYVNMRARHGIHGLYRLYSINVPGRLLRTGTNTIYLRQAKASGPFEGVIFQTQKFRLRFNLSTSWFMSSKEKPTLGGTRIKTRKRNIAAPLDPAAFSDALVQIYLDNAGDLELVAKSLESSDLNFSRYGDIFFEVVFIGGRTQTGSVKSDEGERHPYSIIDCEPKREAILPSVVYIQKILRRKAFLIKNLENVTRRFLQSLELFEENERKKLAIFTALAFSQKLSGLPAETVFQPLLKDTLVAKGIVLNFVTDFFNEYLVENSLDDLISILRRGKMDDKLLEFLPPTKRTTESFAEHFTKAGLTALVEYNERKIFEVKLKEIKAVLTSQVTEEINVDEVTEMVKQQVKDAKLPETEVVHVIWDGIMNAVQWSGKNQQQNSNAVLRQVKTWAPLLNTLCSTGNMEMELMYKVQMQCYEDAKLMKVFPEVVRSLYELDVLAEDTILHWYRKGTNPKGRQTFVKGLEPFVNWLEEAEEEE
;
A
#
# COMPACT_ATOMS: atom_id res chain seq x y z
N MET A 1 5.47 12.86 -1.89
CA MET A 1 6.18 13.48 -0.74
C MET A 1 5.74 12.75 0.53
N GLY A 2 6.64 12.03 1.19
CA GLY A 2 6.29 11.10 2.28
C GLY A 2 6.55 11.57 3.72
N GLN A 3 7.31 12.66 3.90
CA GLN A 3 7.46 13.32 5.19
C GLN A 3 7.80 14.81 5.00
N VAL A 4 7.27 15.68 5.86
CA VAL A 4 7.74 17.06 6.07
C VAL A 4 7.75 17.35 7.58
N ARG A 5 8.87 17.89 8.07
CA ARG A 5 9.11 18.20 9.48
C ARG A 5 10.21 19.24 9.64
N ILE A 6 10.24 19.92 10.78
CA ILE A 6 11.41 20.65 11.29
C ILE A 6 12.06 19.77 12.38
N VAL A 7 13.38 19.78 12.46
CA VAL A 7 14.17 19.02 13.44
C VAL A 7 15.19 19.95 14.07
N PHE A 8 15.14 20.06 15.39
CA PHE A 8 16.13 20.78 16.20
C PHE A 8 17.00 19.73 16.89
N LYS A 9 18.30 19.74 16.59
CA LYS A 9 19.30 19.00 17.35
C LYS A 9 19.91 19.96 18.37
N LEU A 10 19.75 19.64 19.64
CA LEU A 10 20.23 20.47 20.73
C LEU A 10 21.62 20.01 21.15
N ASP A 11 22.27 20.81 21.97
CA ASP A 11 23.60 20.54 22.50
C ASP A 11 23.60 19.26 23.37
N HIS A 12 24.35 18.26 22.91
CA HIS A 12 24.45 16.94 23.51
C HIS A 12 25.03 16.97 24.94
N ASP A 13 25.89 17.94 25.27
CA ASP A 13 26.54 18.02 26.59
C ASP A 13 25.69 18.78 27.63
N LYS A 14 24.59 19.37 27.17
CA LYS A 14 23.66 20.19 27.96
C LYS A 14 22.30 19.52 28.16
N PHE A 15 21.64 19.08 27.09
CA PHE A 15 20.24 18.61 27.13
C PHE A 15 20.16 17.09 27.27
N HIS A 16 19.58 16.62 28.37
CA HIS A 16 19.52 15.17 28.69
C HIS A 16 18.13 14.70 29.09
N TYR A 17 17.27 15.61 29.55
CA TYR A 17 15.94 15.30 30.03
C TYR A 17 14.91 15.73 29.00
N MET A 18 14.00 14.83 28.62
CA MET A 18 12.97 15.03 27.60
C MET A 18 11.60 15.06 28.27
N ALA A 19 10.73 15.97 27.81
CA ALA A 19 9.34 16.05 28.25
C ALA A 19 8.40 16.23 27.05
N VAL A 20 7.41 15.34 26.94
CA VAL A 20 6.39 15.30 25.87
C VAL A 20 4.96 15.35 26.42
N GLY A 21 4.76 14.93 27.67
CA GLY A 21 3.50 15.01 28.41
C GLY A 21 3.78 14.98 29.91
N ASP A 22 2.76 15.12 30.75
CA ASP A 22 2.91 15.06 32.21
C ASP A 22 3.29 13.64 32.70
N ASP A 23 2.84 12.62 31.99
CA ASP A 23 3.12 11.19 32.17
C ASP A 23 4.28 10.67 31.30
N GLN A 24 4.81 11.52 30.40
CA GLN A 24 5.80 11.13 29.40
C GLN A 24 7.04 12.04 29.46
N GLN A 25 7.83 11.89 30.54
CA GLN A 25 9.11 12.58 30.75
C GLN A 25 10.17 11.63 31.31
N ARG A 26 11.43 11.82 30.92
CA ARG A 26 12.58 11.05 31.44
C ARG A 26 13.91 11.68 31.07
N GLU A 27 14.95 11.30 31.82
CA GLU A 27 16.32 11.33 31.28
C GLU A 27 16.42 10.33 30.10
N MET A 28 17.10 10.75 29.05
CA MET A 28 17.19 10.01 27.79
C MET A 28 18.58 9.41 27.61
N PRO A 29 18.69 8.21 27.01
CA PRO A 29 19.97 7.68 26.58
C PRO A 29 20.58 8.55 25.48
N MET A 30 21.88 8.40 25.24
CA MET A 30 22.62 9.09 24.20
C MET A 30 22.78 8.22 22.95
N ASP A 31 23.11 8.87 21.82
CA ASP A 31 23.37 8.20 20.52
C ASP A 31 24.37 7.03 20.65
N ILE A 32 25.36 7.17 21.54
CA ILE A 32 26.42 6.19 21.79
C ILE A 32 25.95 4.99 22.62
N ASP A 33 24.97 5.16 23.52
CA ASP A 33 24.39 4.05 24.30
C ASP A 33 23.69 3.03 23.40
N ARG A 34 23.22 3.49 22.23
CA ARG A 34 22.58 2.66 21.21
C ARG A 34 23.56 1.96 20.26
N ASP A 35 24.88 2.10 20.42
CA ASP A 35 25.86 1.50 19.50
C ASP A 35 25.97 -0.03 19.69
N ILE A 36 25.22 -0.76 18.87
CA ILE A 36 25.23 -2.22 18.79
C ILE A 36 26.57 -2.81 18.34
N HIS A 37 27.45 -2.02 17.72
CA HIS A 37 28.75 -2.49 17.21
C HIS A 37 29.91 -2.27 18.19
N ARG A 38 29.69 -1.47 19.24
CA ARG A 38 30.59 -1.33 20.40
C ARG A 38 30.12 -2.15 21.61
N GLY A 39 28.96 -2.81 21.51
CA GLY A 39 28.39 -3.62 22.58
C GLY A 39 27.64 -2.81 23.65
N HIS A 40 27.43 -1.51 23.45
CA HIS A 40 26.59 -0.69 24.35
C HIS A 40 25.12 -1.10 24.28
N ALA A 41 24.67 -1.58 23.12
CA ALA A 41 23.30 -2.06 22.92
C ALA A 41 23.22 -3.40 22.17
N LYS A 42 22.02 -3.99 22.19
CA LYS A 42 21.64 -5.18 21.42
C LYS A 42 20.46 -4.83 20.51
N ALA A 43 20.58 -5.17 19.23
CA ALA A 43 19.51 -4.98 18.26
C ALA A 43 18.30 -5.87 18.58
N LEU A 44 17.09 -5.31 18.43
CA LEU A 44 15.83 -6.01 18.67
C LEU A 44 15.10 -6.34 17.35
N GLY A 45 13.80 -6.67 17.42
CA GLY A 45 13.04 -7.22 16.30
C GLY A 45 12.85 -6.27 15.11
N TYR A 46 13.02 -4.96 15.31
CA TYR A 46 13.03 -3.94 14.27
C TYR A 46 14.11 -2.88 14.58
N LYS A 47 14.58 -2.17 13.54
CA LYS A 47 15.80 -1.35 13.58
C LYS A 47 15.72 -0.13 14.51
N GLU A 48 14.51 0.34 14.81
CA GLU A 48 14.26 1.50 15.67
C GLU A 48 14.36 1.17 17.18
N ALA A 49 14.28 -0.10 17.58
CA ALA A 49 14.37 -0.54 18.97
C ALA A 49 15.71 -1.23 19.29
N VAL A 50 16.28 -0.89 20.45
CA VAL A 50 17.47 -1.56 20.99
C VAL A 50 17.32 -1.78 22.51
N GLN A 51 17.87 -2.89 23.01
CA GLN A 51 18.06 -3.10 24.46
C GLN A 51 19.43 -2.52 24.84
N LEU A 52 19.49 -1.70 25.87
CA LEU A 52 20.72 -1.07 26.33
C LEU A 52 21.45 -2.03 27.30
N ILE A 53 22.69 -2.42 26.97
CA ILE A 53 23.46 -3.45 27.70
C ILE A 53 24.56 -2.83 28.56
N HIS A 54 25.30 -1.87 27.98
CA HIS A 54 26.36 -1.12 28.65
C HIS A 54 26.21 0.40 28.39
N PRO A 55 25.08 1.02 28.79
CA PRO A 55 24.90 2.47 28.67
C PRO A 55 25.83 3.23 29.64
N HIS A 56 26.15 4.48 29.32
CA HIS A 56 26.97 5.36 30.16
C HIS A 56 26.29 5.68 31.48
N ASN A 57 24.98 5.93 31.46
CA ASN A 57 24.16 5.99 32.66
C ASN A 57 23.56 4.59 32.94
N SER A 58 24.01 3.97 34.03
CA SER A 58 23.65 2.60 34.42
C SER A 58 22.16 2.43 34.72
N MET A 59 21.41 3.51 35.00
CA MET A 59 19.95 3.45 35.20
C MET A 59 19.21 2.92 33.96
N PHE A 60 19.79 3.10 32.77
CA PHE A 60 19.21 2.64 31.50
C PHE A 60 19.53 1.18 31.16
N LYS A 61 20.34 0.48 31.98
CA LYS A 61 20.72 -0.91 31.72
C LYS A 61 19.48 -1.80 31.66
N ASP A 62 19.46 -2.70 30.68
CA ASP A 62 18.38 -3.63 30.36
C ASP A 62 17.03 -2.97 29.98
N GLN A 63 16.98 -1.64 29.84
CA GLN A 63 15.83 -0.96 29.26
C GLN A 63 15.83 -1.07 27.72
N VAL A 64 14.64 -0.96 27.12
CA VAL A 64 14.50 -0.73 25.68
C VAL A 64 14.32 0.75 25.39
N ASP A 65 15.15 1.26 24.49
CA ASP A 65 14.97 2.56 23.85
C ASP A 65 14.47 2.36 22.41
N ASP A 66 13.23 2.77 22.16
CA ASP A 66 12.59 2.75 20.85
C ASP A 66 12.11 4.15 20.46
N LYS A 67 12.45 4.58 19.25
CA LYS A 67 11.97 5.83 18.63
C LYS A 67 10.46 6.05 18.79
N TYR A 68 9.64 5.01 18.67
CA TYR A 68 8.18 5.13 18.70
C TYR A 68 7.60 5.32 20.11
N GLN A 69 8.43 5.21 21.15
CA GLN A 69 8.09 5.54 22.54
C GLN A 69 8.00 7.05 22.80
N TYR A 70 8.37 7.89 21.83
CA TYR A 70 8.36 9.36 21.91
C TYR A 70 7.44 9.96 20.82
N SER A 71 6.26 9.36 20.67
CA SER A 71 5.18 9.86 19.81
C SER A 71 3.93 10.12 20.63
N CYS A 72 3.15 11.12 20.23
CA CYS A 72 1.87 11.47 20.84
C CYS A 72 0.83 11.79 19.76
N ASP A 73 -0.46 11.72 20.12
CA ASP A 73 -1.56 12.11 19.24
C ASP A 73 -1.51 13.63 18.95
N ILE A 74 -1.80 14.04 17.72
CA ILE A 74 -1.83 15.46 17.29
C ILE A 74 -2.69 16.35 18.19
N LYS A 75 -3.78 15.80 18.76
CA LYS A 75 -4.70 16.51 19.65
C LYS A 75 -4.07 16.95 20.98
N ASP A 76 -3.10 16.18 21.48
CA ASP A 76 -2.42 16.39 22.76
C ASP A 76 -1.04 17.05 22.56
N ASN A 77 -0.46 16.93 21.36
CA ASN A 77 0.79 17.55 20.93
C ASN A 77 0.67 19.09 20.85
N LYS A 78 0.75 19.75 22.01
CA LYS A 78 0.69 21.22 22.18
C LYS A 78 2.02 21.84 22.56
N VAL A 79 2.79 21.18 23.43
CA VAL A 79 4.14 21.57 23.80
C VAL A 79 4.96 20.32 24.11
N HIS A 80 6.20 20.27 23.64
CA HIS A 80 7.17 19.23 23.95
C HIS A 80 8.59 19.77 23.80
N GLY A 81 9.56 19.14 24.44
CA GLY A 81 10.91 19.69 24.45
C GLY A 81 11.90 18.95 25.33
N TRP A 82 12.95 19.68 25.70
CA TRP A 82 14.11 19.17 26.41
C TRP A 82 14.58 20.17 27.47
N ILE A 83 15.08 19.64 28.57
CA ILE A 83 15.66 20.40 29.68
C ILE A 83 17.17 20.10 29.76
N SER A 84 17.95 21.16 29.93
CA SER A 84 19.32 21.10 30.39
C SER A 84 19.37 21.27 31.90
N ASN A 85 19.56 20.16 32.62
CA ASN A 85 19.68 20.18 34.08
C ASN A 85 20.92 20.95 34.56
N LYS A 86 22.01 20.98 33.79
CA LYS A 86 23.26 21.69 34.14
C LYS A 86 23.15 23.20 33.97
N SER A 87 22.42 23.67 32.95
CA SER A 87 22.28 25.08 32.63
C SER A 87 20.93 25.68 33.07
N HIS A 88 20.05 24.86 33.67
CA HIS A 88 18.73 25.25 34.14
C HIS A 88 17.88 25.91 33.04
N VAL A 89 17.99 25.39 31.80
CA VAL A 89 17.33 25.93 30.58
C VAL A 89 16.42 24.87 29.95
N GLY A 90 15.22 25.29 29.53
CA GLY A 90 14.30 24.51 28.70
C GLY A 90 14.30 24.99 27.23
N PHE A 91 14.21 24.03 26.31
CA PHE A 91 13.93 24.25 24.88
C PHE A 91 12.60 23.59 24.52
N TRP A 92 11.64 24.36 24.00
CA TRP A 92 10.27 23.89 23.79
C TRP A 92 9.77 24.21 22.38
N ILE A 93 9.12 23.24 21.75
CA ILE A 93 8.34 23.42 20.53
C ILE A 93 6.88 23.53 20.94
N ILE A 94 6.28 24.70 20.74
CA ILE A 94 4.85 24.95 20.96
C ILE A 94 4.12 24.93 19.60
N SER A 95 3.03 24.18 19.53
CA SER A 95 2.15 24.11 18.35
C SER A 95 0.74 24.59 18.73
N PRO A 96 0.45 25.90 18.58
CA PRO A 96 -0.81 26.47 19.03
C PRO A 96 -2.01 25.88 18.26
N SER A 97 -1.85 25.71 16.95
CA SER A 97 -2.84 25.09 16.07
C SER A 97 -2.34 23.77 15.47
N GLY A 98 -3.27 22.87 15.17
CA GLY A 98 -3.04 21.66 14.39
C GLY A 98 -3.43 21.81 12.92
N GLU A 99 -3.89 22.98 12.46
CA GLU A 99 -4.65 23.14 11.20
C GLU A 99 -3.92 22.63 9.95
N TYR A 100 -2.59 22.72 9.96
CA TYR A 100 -1.70 22.34 8.88
C TYR A 100 -1.25 20.87 8.94
N ARG A 101 -1.47 20.17 10.06
CA ARG A 101 -1.03 18.77 10.23
C ARG A 101 -2.01 17.80 9.53
N SER A 102 -1.47 16.70 9.00
CA SER A 102 -2.25 15.70 8.25
C SER A 102 -2.84 14.60 9.13
N GLY A 103 -3.99 14.03 8.74
CA GLY A 103 -4.55 12.80 9.34
C GLY A 103 -5.40 12.98 10.62
N GLY A 104 -5.66 14.22 11.04
CA GLY A 104 -6.61 14.54 12.11
C GLY A 104 -6.13 14.24 13.55
N PRO A 105 -7.02 14.32 14.55
CA PRO A 105 -6.62 14.54 15.94
C PRO A 105 -5.91 13.33 16.58
N THR A 106 -6.27 12.12 16.14
CA THR A 106 -5.75 10.86 16.67
C THR A 106 -4.63 10.25 15.83
N LYS A 107 -4.05 11.01 14.87
CA LYS A 107 -2.82 10.57 14.24
C LYS A 107 -1.68 10.78 15.24
N GLN A 108 -0.84 9.76 15.41
CA GLN A 108 0.41 9.89 16.14
C GLN A 108 1.52 10.47 15.25
N GLU A 109 2.32 11.33 15.86
CA GLU A 109 3.54 11.89 15.28
C GLU A 109 4.67 11.92 16.33
N LEU A 110 5.90 11.86 15.82
CA LEU A 110 7.11 11.96 16.64
C LEU A 110 7.29 13.38 17.16
N THR A 111 7.60 13.49 18.45
CA THR A 111 7.97 14.73 19.14
C THR A 111 9.48 14.79 19.43
N SER A 112 10.07 13.68 19.86
CA SER A 112 11.47 13.61 20.28
C SER A 112 12.20 12.38 19.76
N HIS A 113 13.53 12.39 19.85
CA HIS A 113 14.43 11.30 19.46
C HIS A 113 15.65 11.26 20.40
N VAL A 114 16.28 10.09 20.51
CA VAL A 114 17.62 9.93 21.11
C VAL A 114 18.64 10.95 20.56
N GLY A 115 19.55 11.40 21.42
CA GLY A 115 20.55 12.43 21.11
C GLY A 115 19.88 13.80 20.95
N PRO A 116 19.75 14.58 22.05
CA PRO A 116 18.67 15.53 22.32
C PRO A 116 18.07 16.21 21.09
N THR A 117 17.06 15.55 20.52
CA THR A 117 16.43 15.96 19.27
C THR A 117 14.95 16.23 19.51
N ALA A 118 14.51 17.45 19.17
CA ALA A 118 13.10 17.86 19.17
C ALA A 118 12.59 17.98 17.72
N ILE A 119 11.36 17.55 17.46
CA ILE A 119 10.79 17.45 16.12
C ILE A 119 9.41 18.10 16.06
N ALA A 120 9.20 18.96 15.06
CA ALA A 120 7.87 19.42 14.66
C ALA A 120 7.47 18.68 13.38
N SER A 121 6.67 17.62 13.50
CA SER A 121 6.18 16.85 12.35
C SER A 121 4.90 17.47 11.77
N PHE A 122 4.85 17.65 10.45
CA PHE A 122 3.68 18.22 9.74
C PHE A 122 2.90 17.17 8.96
N THR A 123 3.61 16.30 8.24
CA THR A 123 3.05 15.14 7.54
C THR A 123 4.06 14.01 7.56
N SER A 124 3.60 12.77 7.73
CA SER A 124 4.45 11.59 7.64
C SER A 124 3.64 10.32 7.37
N GLY A 125 4.29 9.32 6.78
CA GLY A 125 3.80 7.95 6.72
C GLY A 125 3.80 7.18 8.06
N HIS A 126 4.22 7.78 9.19
CA HIS A 126 4.22 7.06 10.47
C HIS A 126 2.81 6.59 10.85
N TYR A 127 2.73 5.35 11.32
CA TYR A 127 1.52 4.64 11.75
C TYR A 127 0.45 4.34 10.68
N VAL A 128 0.46 5.03 9.53
CA VAL A 128 -0.57 4.86 8.48
C VAL A 128 0.01 4.33 7.16
N GLY A 129 1.32 4.45 6.95
CA GLY A 129 2.01 4.01 5.73
C GLY A 129 1.80 4.94 4.53
N SER A 130 1.93 4.40 3.32
CA SER A 130 1.84 5.15 2.06
C SER A 130 0.44 5.68 1.72
N ASP A 131 -0.59 5.29 2.48
CA ASP A 131 -1.91 5.94 2.49
C ASP A 131 -1.82 7.42 2.97
N MET A 132 -0.70 7.86 3.56
CA MET A 132 -0.38 9.25 3.92
C MET A 132 0.66 9.94 3.01
N ASP A 133 1.12 9.29 1.94
CA ASP A 133 2.01 9.97 0.99
C ASP A 133 1.24 11.07 0.25
N THR A 134 1.75 12.30 0.28
CA THR A 134 1.16 13.39 -0.51
C THR A 134 1.56 13.21 -1.98
N ARG A 135 0.60 12.86 -2.82
CA ARG A 135 0.77 12.61 -4.27
C ARG A 135 0.24 13.78 -5.08
N TYR A 136 1.04 14.30 -5.99
CA TYR A 136 0.68 15.39 -6.90
C TYR A 136 0.54 14.84 -8.32
N LYS A 137 -0.42 15.35 -9.11
CA LYS A 137 -0.49 15.08 -10.54
C LYS A 137 0.56 15.93 -11.28
N SER A 138 0.94 15.51 -12.49
CA SER A 138 1.77 16.36 -13.37
C SER A 138 1.04 17.69 -13.62
N GLY A 139 1.76 18.82 -13.54
CA GLY A 139 1.17 20.17 -13.63
C GLY A 139 0.33 20.63 -12.42
N GLU A 140 0.17 19.82 -11.35
CA GLU A 140 -0.61 20.23 -10.18
C GLU A 140 0.15 21.26 -9.32
N ALA A 141 -0.20 22.53 -9.48
CA ALA A 141 0.21 23.57 -8.53
C ALA A 141 -0.41 23.32 -7.15
N TRP A 142 0.41 23.26 -6.11
CA TRP A 142 -0.04 23.09 -4.72
C TRP A 142 0.74 24.00 -3.78
N LYS A 143 0.03 24.62 -2.83
CA LYS A 143 0.58 25.57 -1.86
C LYS A 143 -0.12 25.39 -0.51
N LYS A 144 0.65 25.35 0.58
CA LYS A 144 0.14 25.20 1.95
C LYS A 144 1.14 25.82 2.93
N VAL A 145 0.64 26.58 3.90
CA VAL A 145 1.44 27.07 5.02
C VAL A 145 1.52 25.96 6.08
N LEU A 146 2.73 25.69 6.57
CA LEU A 146 3.00 24.72 7.62
C LEU A 146 3.53 25.47 8.85
N GLY A 147 2.85 25.34 9.99
CA GLY A 147 3.05 26.25 11.12
C GLY A 147 2.19 27.52 11.04
N PRO A 148 2.59 28.62 11.69
CA PRO A 148 3.78 28.74 12.54
C PRO A 148 3.88 27.72 13.68
N VAL A 149 5.12 27.34 14.01
CA VAL A 149 5.47 26.67 15.27
C VAL A 149 6.29 27.65 16.10
N PHE A 150 5.98 27.76 17.38
CA PHE A 150 6.61 28.72 18.28
C PHE A 150 7.73 28.02 19.05
N ILE A 151 8.93 28.60 19.06
CA ILE A 151 10.07 28.07 19.81
C ILE A 151 10.21 28.89 21.08
N TYR A 152 9.97 28.25 22.22
CA TYR A 152 10.03 28.89 23.54
C TYR A 152 11.28 28.41 24.27
N LEU A 153 12.02 29.38 24.83
CA LEU A 153 13.18 29.15 25.69
C LEU A 153 12.89 29.78 27.04
N ASN A 154 13.15 29.05 28.12
CA ASN A 154 13.06 29.56 29.48
C ASN A 154 14.23 29.06 30.34
N SER A 155 14.49 29.76 31.44
CA SER A 155 15.55 29.42 32.39
C SER A 155 15.08 29.64 33.83
N GLY A 156 15.48 28.77 34.75
CA GLY A 156 15.14 28.88 36.17
C GLY A 156 15.23 27.57 36.95
N ASP A 157 15.25 27.69 38.28
CA ASP A 157 15.44 26.58 39.21
C ASP A 157 14.16 25.79 39.46
N GLY A 158 13.85 24.91 38.51
CA GLY A 158 12.61 24.14 38.48
C GLY A 158 11.48 24.85 37.73
N LEU A 159 10.34 24.18 37.62
CA LEU A 159 9.13 24.66 36.91
C LEU A 159 9.25 24.91 35.39
N LEU A 160 10.41 24.65 34.75
CA LEU A 160 10.62 24.86 33.30
C LEU A 160 9.51 24.26 32.41
N TRP A 161 9.01 23.07 32.76
CA TRP A 161 7.90 22.40 32.05
C TRP A 161 6.54 23.04 32.33
N GLU A 162 6.22 23.37 33.58
CA GLU A 162 4.96 24.05 33.94
C GLU A 162 4.85 25.41 33.26
N GLU A 163 5.97 26.13 33.19
CA GLU A 163 6.07 27.42 32.51
C GLU A 163 5.93 27.27 30.99
N ALA A 164 6.50 26.23 30.38
CA ALA A 164 6.27 25.92 28.97
C ALA A 164 4.79 25.56 28.67
N LYS A 165 4.12 24.86 29.59
CA LYS A 165 2.66 24.62 29.53
C LYS A 165 1.86 25.91 29.72
N ARG A 166 2.31 26.84 30.57
CA ARG A 166 1.70 28.18 30.74
C ARG A 166 1.79 28.97 29.44
N GLN A 167 2.98 29.10 28.87
CA GLN A 167 3.20 29.76 27.58
C GLN A 167 2.39 29.11 26.46
N SER A 168 2.33 27.77 26.40
CA SER A 168 1.53 27.05 25.40
C SER A 168 0.04 27.41 25.45
N LYS A 169 -0.53 27.64 26.64
CA LYS A 169 -1.92 28.10 26.79
C LYS A 169 -2.11 29.55 26.31
N GLU A 170 -1.08 30.38 26.36
CA GLU A 170 -1.10 31.76 25.87
C GLU A 170 -0.98 31.80 24.34
N GLU A 171 -0.04 31.05 23.76
CA GLU A 171 0.07 30.90 22.30
C GLU A 171 -1.20 30.32 21.65
N VAL A 172 -1.88 29.38 22.33
CA VAL A 172 -3.18 28.84 21.88
C VAL A 172 -4.29 29.91 21.90
N LYS A 173 -4.25 30.87 22.83
CA LYS A 173 -5.20 32.01 22.88
C LYS A 173 -4.86 33.10 21.88
N ALA A 174 -3.56 33.34 21.63
CA ALA A 174 -3.06 34.33 20.68
C ALA A 174 -3.20 33.89 19.21
N TRP A 175 -3.50 32.60 18.96
CA TRP A 175 -3.70 32.09 17.62
C TRP A 175 -5.04 32.53 16.99
N PRO A 176 -5.06 32.96 15.71
CA PRO A 176 -3.94 33.06 14.77
C PRO A 176 -3.16 34.37 14.91
N TYR A 177 -1.87 34.31 14.64
CA TYR A 177 -0.98 35.46 14.78
C TYR A 177 -1.16 36.50 13.67
N ASP A 178 -1.43 37.75 14.05
CA ASP A 178 -1.57 38.86 13.09
C ASP A 178 -0.23 39.42 12.55
N PHE A 179 0.92 39.01 13.10
CA PHE A 179 2.24 39.48 12.64
C PHE A 179 2.76 38.77 11.36
N VAL A 180 2.08 37.72 10.89
CA VAL A 180 2.53 36.90 9.76
C VAL A 180 2.18 37.60 8.44
N ALA A 181 3.13 38.35 7.87
CA ALA A 181 2.94 39.18 6.68
C ALA A 181 2.69 38.43 5.33
N SER A 182 2.46 37.12 5.35
CA SER A 182 2.19 36.33 4.13
C SER A 182 0.70 36.34 3.80
N SER A 183 0.35 36.72 2.56
CA SER A 183 -1.03 36.61 2.05
C SER A 183 -1.59 35.17 2.03
N ASP A 184 -0.72 34.16 2.19
CA ASP A 184 -1.14 32.75 2.34
C ASP A 184 -1.52 32.39 3.77
N PHE A 185 -1.40 33.31 4.72
CA PHE A 185 -1.80 33.18 6.11
C PHE A 185 -2.93 34.18 6.41
N PRO A 186 -4.20 33.78 6.29
CA PRO A 186 -5.33 34.64 6.66
C PRO A 186 -5.21 35.07 8.12
N SER A 187 -5.38 36.36 8.37
CA SER A 187 -5.43 36.97 9.69
C SER A 187 -6.61 36.44 10.52
N CYS A 188 -6.68 36.81 11.80
CA CYS A 188 -7.82 36.45 12.65
C CYS A 188 -9.16 36.91 12.06
N ARG A 189 -9.20 38.12 11.48
CA ARG A 189 -10.41 38.76 10.91
C ARG A 189 -10.88 38.12 9.60
N GLU A 190 -9.98 37.45 8.87
CA GLU A 190 -10.28 36.80 7.59
C GLU A 190 -10.71 35.34 7.75
N ARG A 191 -10.77 34.85 8.98
CA ARG A 191 -11.19 33.47 9.30
C ARG A 191 -12.62 33.46 9.83
N GLY A 192 -13.32 32.37 9.55
CA GLY A 192 -14.69 32.17 10.01
C GLY A 192 -14.78 31.29 11.25
N THR A 193 -15.96 31.30 11.86
CA THR A 193 -16.31 30.47 13.02
C THR A 193 -17.53 29.61 12.67
N VAL A 194 -17.48 28.33 13.00
CA VAL A 194 -18.59 27.38 12.78
C VAL A 194 -19.08 26.82 14.10
N THR A 195 -20.38 26.96 14.36
CA THR A 195 -21.05 26.52 15.58
C THR A 195 -22.19 25.56 15.27
N GLY A 196 -22.54 24.73 16.25
CA GLY A 196 -23.70 23.86 16.17
C GLY A 196 -23.84 22.99 17.41
N ARG A 197 -24.79 22.06 17.35
CA ARG A 197 -25.04 21.06 18.39
C ARG A 197 -25.12 19.67 17.78
N LEU A 198 -24.13 18.83 18.09
CA LEU A 198 -24.14 17.42 17.74
C LEU A 198 -25.06 16.65 18.69
N LEU A 199 -26.01 15.93 18.10
CA LEU A 199 -26.89 14.99 18.77
C LEU A 199 -26.68 13.60 18.18
N VAL A 200 -26.87 12.57 18.99
CA VAL A 200 -26.80 11.17 18.56
C VAL A 200 -28.20 10.58 18.66
N ASN A 201 -28.70 10.00 17.57
CA ASN A 201 -29.95 9.25 17.57
C ASN A 201 -29.63 7.76 17.59
N ASP A 202 -29.67 7.17 18.79
CA ASP A 202 -29.41 5.75 19.01
C ASP A 202 -30.49 5.16 19.94
N ARG A 203 -31.64 4.80 19.35
CA ARG A 203 -32.97 4.61 19.99
C ARG A 203 -33.61 5.90 20.49
N PHE A 204 -32.85 6.76 21.16
CA PHE A 204 -33.28 8.07 21.64
C PHE A 204 -32.31 9.15 21.17
N LEU A 205 -32.77 10.40 21.11
CA LEU A 205 -31.97 11.54 20.74
C LEU A 205 -31.23 12.09 21.96
N THR A 206 -29.93 11.79 22.08
CA THR A 206 -29.06 12.22 23.18
C THR A 206 -28.04 13.26 22.72
N PRO A 207 -27.45 14.05 23.63
CA PRO A 207 -26.27 14.85 23.32
C PRO A 207 -25.10 13.99 22.83
N GLY A 208 -24.42 14.42 21.75
CA GLY A 208 -23.14 13.84 21.35
C GLY A 208 -22.02 14.34 22.26
N ARG A 209 -21.96 13.87 23.51
CA ARG A 209 -21.03 14.35 24.56
C ARG A 209 -19.57 14.06 24.21
N PHE A 210 -18.70 15.04 24.41
CA PHE A 210 -17.23 14.91 24.26
C PHE A 210 -16.77 14.33 22.90
N ALA A 211 -17.63 14.40 21.89
CA ALA A 211 -17.33 14.06 20.52
C ALA A 211 -16.23 14.95 19.96
N TYR A 212 -15.29 14.37 19.24
CA TYR A 212 -14.38 15.12 18.38
C TYR A 212 -15.14 15.44 17.10
N ILE A 213 -15.22 16.73 16.77
CA ILE A 213 -15.94 17.23 15.60
C ILE A 213 -15.08 18.28 14.89
N GLY A 214 -15.08 18.26 13.56
CA GLY A 214 -14.12 19.05 12.81
C GLY A 214 -14.45 19.22 11.33
N LEU A 215 -13.83 20.22 10.73
CA LEU A 215 -13.92 20.53 9.31
C LEU A 215 -12.66 20.04 8.61
N ALA A 216 -12.83 19.28 7.53
CA ALA A 216 -11.75 18.84 6.66
C ALA A 216 -12.20 18.91 5.19
N PRO A 217 -11.29 18.81 4.20
CA PRO A 217 -11.66 18.90 2.79
C PRO A 217 -12.65 17.79 2.40
N LEU A 218 -13.40 18.04 1.33
CA LEU A 218 -14.48 17.16 0.87
C LEU A 218 -14.04 15.70 0.67
N GLY A 219 -14.94 14.77 1.03
CA GLY A 219 -14.72 13.34 0.87
C GLY A 219 -15.68 12.46 1.67
N GLU A 220 -15.50 11.14 1.60
CA GLU A 220 -16.30 10.17 2.32
C GLU A 220 -16.08 10.19 3.84
N ALA A 221 -16.99 9.56 4.60
CA ALA A 221 -16.82 9.38 6.04
C ALA A 221 -15.45 8.75 6.35
N GLY A 222 -14.76 9.25 7.37
CA GLY A 222 -13.41 8.82 7.74
C GLY A 222 -12.27 9.32 6.83
N SER A 223 -12.54 9.90 5.65
CA SER A 223 -11.50 10.30 4.67
C SER A 223 -10.49 11.34 5.18
N TRP A 224 -10.89 12.15 6.17
CA TRP A 224 -10.02 13.11 6.88
C TRP A 224 -8.75 12.46 7.45
N GLN A 225 -8.79 11.17 7.82
CA GLN A 225 -7.62 10.41 8.32
C GLN A 225 -6.50 10.24 7.29
N LYS A 226 -6.78 10.48 6.00
CA LYS A 226 -5.81 10.39 4.90
C LYS A 226 -5.61 11.70 4.15
N ASN A 227 -6.33 12.76 4.52
CA ASN A 227 -6.16 14.04 3.85
C ASN A 227 -4.83 14.70 4.27
N THR A 228 -3.97 14.91 3.28
CA THR A 228 -2.61 15.45 3.42
C THR A 228 -2.43 16.82 2.77
N LYS A 229 -3.21 17.10 1.70
CA LYS A 229 -3.13 18.34 0.91
C LYS A 229 -3.80 19.55 1.54
N GLY A 230 -4.89 19.37 2.29
CA GLY A 230 -5.69 20.48 2.84
C GLY A 230 -5.41 20.78 4.31
N TYR A 231 -6.22 21.66 4.88
CA TYR A 231 -6.23 22.02 6.30
C TYR A 231 -7.36 21.28 7.04
N GLN A 232 -7.19 21.01 8.33
CA GLN A 232 -8.24 20.38 9.15
C GLN A 232 -8.41 21.09 10.51
N PHE A 233 -9.64 21.38 10.90
CA PHE A 233 -9.97 22.13 12.11
C PHE A 233 -10.79 21.24 13.03
N TRP A 234 -10.43 21.13 14.31
CA TRP A 234 -11.04 20.15 15.21
C TRP A 234 -11.28 20.73 16.60
N THR A 235 -12.41 20.36 17.21
CA THR A 235 -12.79 20.73 18.57
C THR A 235 -13.45 19.55 19.28
N LYS A 236 -13.67 19.68 20.60
CA LYS A 236 -14.54 18.77 21.35
C LYS A 236 -15.90 19.43 21.58
N THR A 237 -16.96 18.66 21.45
CA THR A 237 -18.27 19.07 21.98
C THR A 237 -18.26 19.09 23.51
N ASN A 238 -19.08 19.97 24.10
CA ASN A 238 -19.32 19.96 25.53
C ASN A 238 -20.30 18.85 25.95
N GLU A 239 -20.65 18.80 27.24
CA GLU A 239 -21.56 17.79 27.80
C GLU A 239 -22.98 17.81 27.23
N THR A 240 -23.39 18.91 26.60
CA THR A 240 -24.71 19.07 26.00
C THR A 240 -24.68 18.97 24.47
N GLY A 241 -23.51 18.65 23.89
CA GLY A 241 -23.30 18.41 22.47
C GLY A 241 -22.98 19.67 21.65
N TYR A 242 -22.91 20.85 22.26
CA TYR A 242 -22.54 22.07 21.54
C TYR A 242 -21.05 22.09 21.19
N PHE A 243 -20.73 22.63 20.02
CA PHE A 243 -19.36 22.85 19.54
C PHE A 243 -19.20 24.24 18.93
N LYS A 244 -17.96 24.73 19.01
CA LYS A 244 -17.46 25.94 18.33
C LYS A 244 -16.11 25.58 17.72
N ILE A 245 -15.98 25.77 16.41
CA ILE A 245 -14.73 25.64 15.66
C ILE A 245 -14.40 27.05 15.20
N ASP A 246 -13.44 27.67 15.87
CA ASP A 246 -12.97 29.02 15.57
C ASP A 246 -11.81 29.01 14.56
N ASN A 247 -11.51 30.20 14.02
CA ASN A 247 -10.33 30.48 13.22
C ASN A 247 -10.21 29.61 11.95
N VAL A 248 -11.35 29.20 11.39
CA VAL A 248 -11.43 28.36 10.19
C VAL A 248 -11.07 29.19 8.97
N ARG A 249 -10.14 28.70 8.15
CA ARG A 249 -9.75 29.37 6.90
C ARG A 249 -10.94 29.40 5.92
N PRO A 250 -11.09 30.45 5.09
CA PRO A 250 -12.09 30.46 4.02
C PRO A 250 -11.95 29.25 3.09
N GLY A 251 -13.07 28.65 2.69
CA GLY A 251 -13.10 27.47 1.85
C GLY A 251 -14.33 26.58 2.04
N THR A 252 -14.40 25.51 1.25
CA THR A 252 -15.50 24.53 1.29
C THR A 252 -15.06 23.23 1.95
N TYR A 253 -15.78 22.82 2.99
CA TYR A 253 -15.44 21.69 3.84
C TYR A 253 -16.61 20.71 4.01
N ASN A 254 -16.33 19.48 4.45
CA ASN A 254 -17.32 18.64 5.12
C ASN A 254 -17.07 18.69 6.63
N LEU A 255 -18.14 18.63 7.42
CA LEU A 255 -18.07 18.44 8.87
C LEU A 255 -18.02 16.94 9.17
N TYR A 256 -16.99 16.50 9.89
CA TYR A 256 -16.74 15.13 10.31
C TYR A 256 -16.74 15.02 11.83
N GLY A 257 -16.88 13.80 12.35
CA GLY A 257 -16.62 13.56 13.77
C GLY A 257 -16.74 12.11 14.21
N TRP A 258 -16.52 11.89 15.50
CA TRP A 258 -16.87 10.65 16.19
C TRP A 258 -17.18 10.94 17.66
N ILE A 259 -18.02 10.11 18.26
CA ILE A 259 -18.43 10.25 19.67
C ILE A 259 -17.95 9.02 20.43
N PRO A 260 -17.15 9.18 21.50
CA PRO A 260 -16.81 8.07 22.40
C PRO A 260 -18.06 7.30 22.85
N GLY A 261 -18.02 5.97 22.82
CA GLY A 261 -19.17 5.10 23.14
C GLY A 261 -20.04 4.73 21.93
N TYR A 262 -19.90 5.42 20.79
CA TYR A 262 -20.60 5.12 19.54
C TYR A 262 -19.65 4.62 18.44
N ILE A 263 -20.10 3.65 17.64
CA ILE A 263 -19.36 3.16 16.47
C ILE A 263 -19.50 4.11 15.27
N GLY A 264 -18.55 4.01 14.34
CA GLY A 264 -18.57 4.64 13.02
C GLY A 264 -17.92 6.03 12.94
N ASP A 265 -17.98 6.61 11.75
CA ASP A 265 -17.48 7.94 11.43
C ASP A 265 -18.65 8.82 10.98
N PHE A 266 -18.89 9.90 11.70
CA PHE A 266 -19.88 10.90 11.32
C PHE A 266 -19.35 11.75 10.16
N ARG A 267 -20.21 11.96 9.14
CA ARG A 267 -20.08 13.01 8.14
C ARG A 267 -21.43 13.74 8.02
N TYR A 268 -21.42 15.07 8.11
CA TYR A 268 -22.58 15.90 7.79
C TYR A 268 -22.83 15.90 6.28
N GLN A 269 -24.08 15.70 5.87
CA GLN A 269 -24.46 15.56 4.45
C GLN A 269 -24.18 16.85 3.65
N ASN A 270 -24.42 18.01 4.26
CA ASN A 270 -24.23 19.30 3.59
C ASN A 270 -22.78 19.76 3.66
N ARG A 271 -22.33 20.47 2.62
CA ARG A 271 -21.06 21.18 2.61
C ARG A 271 -21.14 22.41 3.52
N VAL A 272 -20.04 22.73 4.19
CA VAL A 272 -19.88 23.95 4.99
C VAL A 272 -18.97 24.89 4.22
N ASN A 273 -19.55 25.97 3.69
CA ASN A 273 -18.84 27.00 2.94
C ASN A 273 -18.48 28.15 3.90
N VAL A 274 -17.22 28.24 4.29
CA VAL A 274 -16.69 29.29 5.17
C VAL A 274 -16.23 30.46 4.32
N ALA A 275 -16.83 31.63 4.52
CA ALA A 275 -16.38 32.88 3.92
C ALA A 275 -15.46 33.64 4.87
N SER A 276 -14.76 34.66 4.35
CA SER A 276 -13.91 35.54 5.16
C SER A 276 -14.73 36.20 6.28
N GLY A 277 -14.26 36.10 7.53
CA GLY A 277 -14.93 36.67 8.71
C GLY A 277 -16.32 36.10 9.05
N SER A 278 -16.77 35.01 8.42
CA SER A 278 -18.18 34.56 8.56
C SER A 278 -18.46 33.78 9.85
N GLU A 279 -19.58 34.06 10.52
CA GLU A 279 -20.18 33.18 11.53
C GLU A 279 -21.21 32.23 10.91
N ILE A 280 -21.01 30.92 11.07
CA ILE A 280 -21.94 29.89 10.58
C ILE A 280 -22.58 29.16 11.76
N ARG A 281 -23.91 29.05 11.74
CA ARG A 281 -24.71 28.35 12.74
C ARG A 281 -25.42 27.15 12.10
N LEU A 282 -24.86 25.96 12.29
CA LEU A 282 -25.40 24.70 11.72
C LEU A 282 -26.61 24.15 12.49
N GLY A 283 -27.03 24.80 13.57
CA GLY A 283 -28.18 24.38 14.37
C GLY A 283 -27.97 22.99 15.00
N ARG A 284 -28.97 22.12 14.86
CA ARG A 284 -28.92 20.73 15.33
C ARG A 284 -28.40 19.82 14.23
N VAL A 285 -27.29 19.14 14.51
CA VAL A 285 -26.65 18.18 13.63
C VAL A 285 -26.82 16.78 14.23
N VAL A 286 -27.45 15.85 13.53
CA VAL A 286 -27.80 14.53 14.07
C VAL A 286 -26.91 13.44 13.45
N TYR A 287 -26.13 12.77 14.29
CA TYR A 287 -25.51 11.50 13.94
C TYR A 287 -26.47 10.34 14.20
N LYS A 288 -26.57 9.42 13.23
CA LYS A 288 -27.21 8.11 13.39
C LYS A 288 -26.08 7.07 13.35
N PRO A 289 -25.64 6.51 14.49
CA PRO A 289 -24.63 5.46 14.49
C PRO A 289 -25.11 4.26 13.65
N PRO A 290 -24.23 3.56 12.92
CA PRO A 290 -24.61 2.40 12.13
C PRO A 290 -25.18 1.30 13.06
N ARG A 291 -26.50 1.18 13.07
CA ARG A 291 -27.25 0.18 13.85
C ARG A 291 -28.30 -0.45 12.95
N ASN A 292 -28.19 -1.77 12.78
CA ASN A 292 -29.16 -2.57 12.05
C ASN A 292 -30.28 -3.13 12.96
N GLY A 293 -30.11 -3.06 14.29
CA GLY A 293 -31.14 -3.37 15.29
C GLY A 293 -30.61 -3.54 16.73
N PRO A 294 -31.32 -4.27 17.61
CA PRO A 294 -30.91 -4.53 18.99
C PRO A 294 -29.54 -5.21 19.10
N THR A 295 -28.71 -4.73 20.01
CA THR A 295 -27.40 -5.32 20.34
C THR A 295 -27.58 -6.48 21.30
N LEU A 296 -26.99 -7.63 20.97
CA LEU A 296 -27.04 -8.86 21.76
C LEU A 296 -25.91 -8.93 22.79
N TRP A 297 -24.69 -8.57 22.38
CA TRP A 297 -23.52 -8.46 23.27
C TRP A 297 -22.45 -7.56 22.65
N GLU A 298 -21.46 -7.22 23.47
CA GLU A 298 -20.41 -6.27 23.15
C GLU A 298 -19.12 -6.59 23.91
N ILE A 299 -17.97 -6.32 23.28
CA ILE A 299 -16.63 -6.43 23.90
C ILE A 299 -15.93 -5.08 23.74
N GLY A 300 -15.67 -4.40 24.87
CA GLY A 300 -15.03 -3.09 24.93
C GLY A 300 -15.90 -1.89 24.54
N VAL A 301 -15.32 -0.70 24.64
CA VAL A 301 -15.93 0.62 24.39
C VAL A 301 -15.31 1.27 23.15
N PRO A 302 -16.09 1.83 22.20
CA PRO A 302 -15.55 2.57 21.06
C PRO A 302 -15.29 4.04 21.46
N ASP A 303 -14.55 4.26 22.54
CA ASP A 303 -13.86 5.53 22.80
C ASP A 303 -12.78 5.83 21.74
N ARG A 304 -12.46 4.78 20.98
CA ARG A 304 -11.33 4.59 20.14
C ARG A 304 -10.02 4.56 20.97
N THR A 305 -9.81 3.58 21.84
CA THR A 305 -8.50 3.22 22.42
C THR A 305 -8.29 1.70 22.44
N ALA A 306 -7.28 1.23 23.16
CA ALA A 306 -7.09 -0.18 23.53
C ALA A 306 -6.69 -0.33 25.02
N GLY A 307 -6.78 0.76 25.81
CA GLY A 307 -6.27 0.81 27.19
C GLY A 307 -7.12 0.05 28.20
N GLU A 308 -8.36 -0.27 27.83
CA GLU A 308 -9.31 -1.06 28.63
C GLU A 308 -9.10 -2.58 28.54
N TYR A 309 -8.27 -3.06 27.60
CA TYR A 309 -8.06 -4.47 27.32
C TYR A 309 -6.88 -5.05 28.12
N PHE A 310 -6.78 -6.38 28.16
CA PHE A 310 -5.71 -7.07 28.87
C PHE A 310 -4.34 -6.85 28.20
N VAL A 311 -3.52 -6.04 28.86
CA VAL A 311 -2.09 -5.88 28.56
C VAL A 311 -1.28 -6.66 29.62
N PRO A 312 -0.51 -7.69 29.21
CA PRO A 312 0.27 -8.50 30.14
C PRO A 312 1.50 -7.76 30.68
N GLU A 313 2.11 -8.29 31.74
CA GLU A 313 3.36 -7.74 32.28
C GLU A 313 4.53 -7.84 31.27
N PRO A 314 5.38 -6.80 31.17
CA PRO A 314 6.56 -6.79 30.30
C PRO A 314 7.66 -7.71 30.82
N TYR A 315 8.58 -8.12 29.96
CA TYR A 315 9.77 -8.86 30.41
C TYR A 315 10.72 -7.91 31.15
N LYS A 316 11.22 -8.33 32.32
CA LYS A 316 12.12 -7.54 33.17
C LYS A 316 13.34 -6.97 32.44
N ASN A 317 13.86 -7.70 31.44
CA ASN A 317 15.04 -7.34 30.64
C ASN A 317 14.74 -6.58 29.34
N THR A 318 13.49 -6.15 29.12
CA THR A 318 13.11 -5.25 28.00
C THR A 318 12.14 -4.15 28.44
N MET A 319 12.01 -3.95 29.74
CA MET A 319 11.07 -3.04 30.38
C MET A 319 11.53 -1.58 30.21
N ASN A 320 10.66 -0.70 29.73
CA ASN A 320 10.89 0.75 29.78
C ASN A 320 10.07 1.36 30.93
N PRO A 321 10.69 1.93 31.98
CA PRO A 321 9.97 2.51 33.11
C PRO A 321 8.93 3.59 32.75
N LEU A 322 9.13 4.29 31.61
CA LEU A 322 8.22 5.32 31.09
C LEU A 322 6.76 4.83 30.93
N TYR A 323 6.56 3.52 30.75
CA TYR A 323 5.24 2.94 30.48
C TYR A 323 4.78 1.91 31.53
N LEU A 324 5.37 1.90 32.74
CA LEU A 324 4.94 0.96 33.79
C LEU A 324 3.58 1.34 34.40
N ASN A 325 3.44 2.59 34.84
CA ASN A 325 2.22 3.11 35.48
C ASN A 325 1.44 4.05 34.55
N HIS A 326 1.35 3.71 33.26
CA HIS A 326 0.80 4.57 32.21
C HIS A 326 -0.37 3.88 31.51
N THR A 327 -1.39 4.66 31.13
CA THR A 327 -2.50 4.22 30.25
C THR A 327 -2.02 3.54 28.95
N ASP A 328 -0.85 3.96 28.45
CA ASP A 328 -0.26 3.46 27.21
C ASP A 328 0.73 2.29 27.46
N LYS A 329 0.58 1.54 28.56
CA LYS A 329 1.44 0.37 28.86
C LYS A 329 1.53 -0.69 27.75
N PHE A 330 0.58 -0.72 26.82
CA PHE A 330 0.67 -1.53 25.59
C PHE A 330 1.84 -1.15 24.65
N ARG A 331 2.54 -0.03 24.90
CA ARG A 331 3.77 0.39 24.19
C ARG A 331 5.05 -0.28 24.69
N GLN A 332 5.01 -1.07 25.77
CA GLN A 332 6.18 -1.82 26.21
C GLN A 332 6.66 -2.77 25.10
N TYR A 333 7.97 -2.84 24.89
CA TYR A 333 8.54 -3.70 23.86
C TYR A 333 8.33 -5.18 24.22
N GLY A 334 8.11 -6.03 23.22
CA GLY A 334 8.03 -7.49 23.38
C GLY A 334 6.69 -8.04 23.86
N LEU A 335 5.72 -7.20 24.26
CA LEU A 335 4.42 -7.66 24.78
C LEU A 335 3.65 -8.62 23.86
N TRP A 336 3.82 -8.53 22.54
CA TRP A 336 3.21 -9.47 21.59
C TRP A 336 3.73 -10.91 21.75
N GLN A 337 4.95 -11.09 22.25
CA GLN A 337 5.54 -12.42 22.46
C GLN A 337 4.90 -13.14 23.64
N ARG A 338 4.47 -12.39 24.67
CA ARG A 338 3.75 -12.90 25.87
C ARG A 338 2.49 -13.71 25.50
N TYR A 339 1.85 -13.42 24.37
CA TYR A 339 0.72 -14.22 23.88
C TYR A 339 1.10 -15.69 23.67
N THR A 340 2.31 -15.99 23.16
CA THR A 340 2.76 -17.38 22.93
C THR A 340 2.96 -18.14 24.24
N GLU A 341 3.31 -17.45 25.31
CA GLU A 341 3.55 -18.03 26.64
C GLU A 341 2.25 -18.24 27.42
N LEU A 342 1.29 -17.33 27.27
CA LEU A 342 -0.05 -17.43 27.87
C LEU A 342 -0.95 -18.44 27.13
N TYR A 343 -0.76 -18.56 25.81
CA TYR A 343 -1.56 -19.38 24.91
C TYR A 343 -0.65 -20.31 24.07
N PRO A 344 0.08 -21.26 24.70
CA PRO A 344 1.05 -22.09 23.99
C PRO A 344 0.38 -23.12 23.06
N ASN A 345 -0.64 -23.82 23.57
CA ASN A 345 -1.24 -24.99 22.92
C ASN A 345 -2.64 -24.72 22.32
N HIS A 346 -3.29 -23.64 22.76
CA HIS A 346 -4.62 -23.21 22.30
C HIS A 346 -4.61 -21.70 22.07
N ASP A 347 -5.68 -21.12 21.53
CA ASP A 347 -5.85 -19.67 21.38
C ASP A 347 -6.89 -19.13 22.37
N LEU A 348 -6.91 -17.81 22.55
CA LEU A 348 -7.86 -17.08 23.38
C LEU A 348 -9.32 -17.51 23.12
N ILE A 349 -10.01 -17.89 24.20
CA ILE A 349 -11.46 -18.18 24.21
C ILE A 349 -12.12 -17.18 25.14
N TYR A 350 -13.05 -16.38 24.61
CA TYR A 350 -13.81 -15.38 25.34
C TYR A 350 -15.29 -15.77 25.42
N THR A 351 -15.81 -15.95 26.62
CA THR A 351 -17.21 -16.36 26.84
C THR A 351 -18.05 -15.17 27.25
N ILE A 352 -19.00 -14.77 26.40
CA ILE A 352 -19.93 -13.66 26.68
C ILE A 352 -20.71 -13.93 27.97
N GLY A 353 -20.69 -12.96 28.88
CA GLY A 353 -21.35 -13.04 30.19
C GLY A 353 -20.52 -13.74 31.29
N VAL A 354 -19.34 -14.28 30.95
CA VAL A 354 -18.43 -14.93 31.91
C VAL A 354 -17.04 -14.27 31.91
N SER A 355 -16.46 -14.09 30.73
CA SER A 355 -15.16 -13.43 30.55
C SER A 355 -15.25 -11.91 30.68
N ASN A 356 -14.16 -11.29 31.12
CA ASN A 356 -13.99 -9.86 31.33
C ASN A 356 -12.91 -9.31 30.38
N TYR A 357 -13.25 -8.37 29.51
CA TYR A 357 -12.33 -7.86 28.47
C TYR A 357 -11.07 -7.17 29.03
N SER A 358 -11.10 -6.66 30.26
CA SER A 358 -9.91 -6.08 30.91
C SER A 358 -8.88 -7.12 31.38
N LYS A 359 -9.25 -8.41 31.41
CA LYS A 359 -8.44 -9.52 31.92
C LYS A 359 -8.23 -10.65 30.89
N ASP A 360 -9.27 -10.92 30.10
CA ASP A 360 -9.37 -12.12 29.26
C ASP A 360 -9.35 -11.78 27.76
N TRP A 361 -9.45 -10.49 27.38
CA TRP A 361 -9.33 -10.04 26.00
C TRP A 361 -7.97 -9.37 25.79
N PHE A 362 -7.02 -10.11 25.21
CA PHE A 362 -5.66 -9.63 24.97
C PHE A 362 -5.68 -8.38 24.07
N TYR A 363 -4.85 -7.37 24.38
CA TYR A 363 -4.89 -6.05 23.73
C TYR A 363 -4.61 -6.04 22.21
N ALA A 364 -4.26 -7.17 21.61
CA ALA A 364 -3.91 -7.29 20.20
C ALA A 364 -4.01 -8.74 19.68
N GLN A 365 -4.54 -8.96 18.48
CA GLN A 365 -4.47 -10.28 17.85
C GLN A 365 -3.12 -10.46 17.16
N VAL A 366 -2.24 -11.24 17.76
CA VAL A 366 -0.84 -11.45 17.33
C VAL A 366 -0.61 -12.89 16.85
N THR A 367 0.41 -13.12 16.03
CA THR A 367 0.82 -14.46 15.58
C THR A 367 1.51 -15.24 16.70
N ARG A 368 1.28 -16.55 16.82
CA ARG A 368 2.00 -17.39 17.79
C ARG A 368 3.36 -17.83 17.22
N LYS A 369 4.45 -17.70 17.99
CA LYS A 369 5.76 -18.27 17.61
C LYS A 369 5.75 -19.77 17.91
N ILE A 370 6.14 -20.61 16.95
CA ILE A 370 6.16 -22.08 17.10
C ILE A 370 7.54 -22.72 16.86
N GLY A 371 8.53 -21.91 16.47
CA GLY A 371 9.91 -22.34 16.22
C GLY A 371 10.78 -21.13 15.90
N ASP A 372 12.04 -21.34 15.56
CA ASP A 372 12.94 -20.22 15.30
C ASP A 372 12.59 -19.47 14.01
N SER A 373 12.11 -18.24 14.20
CA SER A 373 11.50 -17.39 13.17
C SER A 373 10.24 -17.96 12.50
N THR A 374 9.68 -19.07 13.00
CA THR A 374 8.44 -19.68 12.49
C THR A 374 7.23 -19.25 13.31
N TYR A 375 6.18 -18.80 12.60
CA TYR A 375 4.96 -18.26 13.18
C TYR A 375 3.72 -18.94 12.60
N THR A 376 2.65 -19.02 13.39
CA THR A 376 1.35 -19.56 12.96
C THR A 376 0.22 -18.54 13.24
N PRO A 377 -0.83 -18.47 12.39
CA PRO A 377 -1.93 -17.53 12.61
C PRO A 377 -2.79 -17.96 13.81
N THR A 378 -3.16 -17.00 14.66
CA THR A 378 -4.04 -17.27 15.82
C THR A 378 -5.51 -17.23 15.44
N THR A 379 -6.32 -18.06 16.10
CA THR A 379 -7.77 -18.19 15.91
C THR A 379 -8.51 -18.02 17.23
N TRP A 380 -8.91 -16.80 17.55
CA TRP A 380 -9.65 -16.51 18.79
C TRP A 380 -11.09 -17.01 18.69
N GLN A 381 -11.64 -17.48 19.80
CA GLN A 381 -13.02 -17.97 19.89
C GLN A 381 -13.86 -17.02 20.74
N ILE A 382 -15.07 -16.69 20.29
CA ILE A 382 -16.07 -15.98 21.09
C ILE A 382 -17.28 -16.90 21.25
N VAL A 383 -17.50 -17.34 22.48
CA VAL A 383 -18.58 -18.25 22.85
C VAL A 383 -19.73 -17.45 23.44
N PHE A 384 -20.95 -17.67 22.97
CA PHE A 384 -22.14 -16.94 23.46
C PHE A 384 -23.40 -17.80 23.44
N HIS A 385 -24.28 -17.57 24.39
CA HIS A 385 -25.56 -18.26 24.49
C HIS A 385 -26.68 -17.42 23.87
N LEU A 386 -27.58 -18.05 23.10
CA LEU A 386 -28.82 -17.45 22.61
C LEU A 386 -30.03 -18.21 23.17
N PRO A 387 -30.93 -17.57 23.94
CA PRO A 387 -32.11 -18.23 24.49
C PRO A 387 -33.14 -18.61 23.42
N TYR A 388 -33.10 -17.96 22.25
CA TYR A 388 -33.86 -18.32 21.05
C TYR A 388 -33.20 -17.71 19.80
N VAL A 389 -33.47 -18.27 18.62
CA VAL A 389 -33.00 -17.76 17.31
C VAL A 389 -34.19 -17.36 16.44
N ASN A 390 -34.17 -16.13 15.93
CA ASN A 390 -35.13 -15.66 14.93
C ASN A 390 -34.54 -15.84 13.52
N MET A 391 -35.25 -16.54 12.63
CA MET A 391 -34.76 -16.94 11.31
C MET A 391 -34.51 -15.76 10.32
N ARG A 392 -34.88 -14.52 10.67
CA ARG A 392 -34.79 -13.33 9.78
C ARG A 392 -33.52 -12.47 9.93
N ALA A 393 -32.45 -12.93 10.57
CA ALA A 393 -31.20 -12.15 10.70
C ALA A 393 -30.30 -12.16 9.43
N ARG A 394 -29.96 -10.97 8.90
CA ARG A 394 -28.91 -10.67 7.89
C ARG A 394 -28.38 -9.22 8.08
N HIS A 395 -27.06 -8.96 8.03
CA HIS A 395 -26.45 -7.69 8.54
C HIS A 395 -25.06 -7.28 8.01
N GLY A 396 -24.81 -6.02 7.60
CA GLY A 396 -23.45 -5.52 7.24
C GLY A 396 -23.14 -4.07 7.70
N ILE A 397 -22.15 -3.41 7.04
CA ILE A 397 -21.75 -1.95 7.03
C ILE A 397 -20.30 -1.61 7.55
N HIS A 398 -19.62 -0.60 6.99
CA HIS A 398 -18.16 -0.22 7.11
C HIS A 398 -17.93 1.19 7.75
N GLY A 399 -16.73 1.83 7.90
CA GLY A 399 -15.31 1.51 7.58
C GLY A 399 -14.31 2.65 7.99
N LEU A 400 -12.97 2.36 7.98
CA LEU A 400 -11.80 3.16 8.51
C LEU A 400 -12.03 4.27 9.58
N TYR A 401 -11.76 4.12 10.89
CA TYR A 401 -11.86 2.97 11.79
C TYR A 401 -12.36 1.72 11.08
N ARG A 402 -11.49 0.72 10.84
CA ARG A 402 -11.80 -0.39 9.93
C ARG A 402 -12.84 -1.34 10.53
N LEU A 403 -14.09 -0.89 10.55
CA LEU A 403 -15.29 -1.62 10.90
C LEU A 403 -15.45 -2.78 9.94
N TYR A 404 -14.95 -3.93 10.37
CA TYR A 404 -15.12 -5.19 9.67
C TYR A 404 -16.43 -5.82 10.14
N SER A 405 -17.43 -5.80 9.27
CA SER A 405 -18.76 -6.35 9.54
C SER A 405 -18.96 -7.63 8.74
N ILE A 406 -19.49 -8.66 9.40
CA ILE A 406 -19.76 -9.97 8.79
C ILE A 406 -21.28 -10.22 8.82
N ASN A 407 -21.86 -10.44 7.64
CA ASN A 407 -23.24 -10.87 7.52
C ASN A 407 -23.37 -12.34 7.92
N VAL A 408 -23.75 -12.62 9.18
CA VAL A 408 -24.08 -13.97 9.65
C VAL A 408 -25.57 -14.23 9.41
N PRO A 409 -25.96 -15.14 8.50
CA PRO A 409 -27.37 -15.51 8.32
C PRO A 409 -27.90 -16.21 9.57
N GLY A 410 -29.12 -15.87 10.01
CA GLY A 410 -29.73 -16.45 11.23
C GLY A 410 -29.76 -17.98 11.26
N ARG A 411 -29.85 -18.64 10.10
CA ARG A 411 -29.77 -20.10 9.93
C ARG A 411 -28.41 -20.74 10.32
N LEU A 412 -27.37 -19.94 10.56
CA LEU A 412 -26.07 -20.41 11.07
C LEU A 412 -25.98 -20.33 12.60
N LEU A 413 -26.99 -19.75 13.24
CA LEU A 413 -27.11 -19.67 14.70
C LEU A 413 -28.07 -20.76 15.18
N ARG A 414 -27.86 -21.25 16.40
CA ARG A 414 -28.77 -22.16 17.10
C ARG A 414 -29.17 -21.60 18.46
N THR A 415 -30.32 -22.02 18.96
CA THR A 415 -30.65 -21.87 20.38
C THR A 415 -29.60 -22.61 21.21
N GLY A 416 -29.18 -22.03 22.33
CA GLY A 416 -28.05 -22.51 23.12
C GLY A 416 -26.72 -21.88 22.72
N THR A 417 -25.63 -22.64 22.88
CA THR A 417 -24.25 -22.14 22.73
C THR A 417 -23.80 -22.06 21.27
N ASN A 418 -23.34 -20.88 20.87
CA ASN A 418 -22.78 -20.54 19.56
C ASN A 418 -21.33 -20.09 19.71
N THR A 419 -20.51 -20.28 18.68
CA THR A 419 -19.09 -19.87 18.67
C THR A 419 -18.76 -19.12 17.38
N ILE A 420 -18.12 -17.95 17.50
CA ILE A 420 -17.48 -17.22 16.39
C ILE A 420 -15.97 -17.43 16.46
N TYR A 421 -15.36 -17.72 15.32
CA TYR A 421 -13.91 -17.87 15.17
C TYR A 421 -13.33 -16.65 14.45
N LEU A 422 -12.41 -15.94 15.10
CA LEU A 422 -11.67 -14.81 14.53
C LEU A 422 -10.24 -15.26 14.20
N ARG A 423 -9.96 -15.58 12.93
CA ARG A 423 -8.68 -16.11 12.47
C ARG A 423 -7.84 -15.05 11.75
N GLN A 424 -6.55 -14.95 12.11
CA GLN A 424 -5.58 -14.17 11.33
C GLN A 424 -5.39 -14.77 9.92
N ALA A 425 -5.42 -13.94 8.89
CA ALA A 425 -5.30 -14.37 7.49
C ALA A 425 -3.85 -14.61 7.02
N LYS A 426 -2.85 -14.08 7.72
CA LYS A 426 -1.41 -14.18 7.38
C LYS A 426 -0.58 -14.39 8.64
N ALA A 427 0.60 -15.02 8.50
CA ALA A 427 1.56 -15.24 9.57
C ALA A 427 3.02 -15.23 9.09
N SER A 428 3.37 -14.29 8.21
CA SER A 428 4.71 -14.11 7.64
C SER A 428 5.78 -13.63 8.66
N GLY A 429 5.38 -13.23 9.88
CA GLY A 429 6.31 -12.79 10.91
C GLY A 429 5.62 -12.19 12.14
N PRO A 430 6.38 -11.77 13.17
CA PRO A 430 5.85 -11.34 14.47
C PRO A 430 5.09 -10.01 14.43
N PHE A 431 5.21 -9.25 13.34
CA PHE A 431 4.58 -7.95 13.15
C PHE A 431 3.37 -7.99 12.21
N GLU A 432 2.93 -9.19 11.79
CA GLU A 432 1.70 -9.42 11.02
C GLU A 432 0.46 -9.52 11.94
N GLY A 433 0.59 -9.06 13.19
CA GLY A 433 -0.51 -8.98 14.14
C GLY A 433 -1.45 -7.82 13.83
N VAL A 434 -2.74 -8.03 14.08
CA VAL A 434 -3.71 -6.94 14.28
C VAL A 434 -3.51 -6.42 15.71
N ILE A 435 -2.40 -5.72 15.93
CA ILE A 435 -2.26 -4.79 17.05
C ILE A 435 -3.05 -3.54 16.68
N PHE A 436 -3.83 -3.01 17.62
CA PHE A 436 -4.64 -1.79 17.47
C PHE A 436 -3.81 -0.49 17.36
N GLN A 437 -2.58 -0.58 16.86
CA GLN A 437 -1.49 0.38 17.05
C GLN A 437 -1.74 1.76 16.41
N THR A 438 -2.72 1.89 15.51
CA THR A 438 -3.51 3.13 15.31
C THR A 438 -4.94 2.83 14.81
N GLN A 439 -5.68 1.89 15.42
CA GLN A 439 -7.16 1.79 15.34
C GLN A 439 -7.76 0.62 16.17
N LYS A 440 -7.79 0.79 17.50
CA LYS A 440 -9.02 1.16 18.23
C LYS A 440 -10.28 0.31 17.90
N PHE A 441 -10.72 -0.61 18.78
CA PHE A 441 -11.66 -1.71 18.47
C PHE A 441 -12.99 -1.68 19.26
N ARG A 442 -14.00 -2.44 18.77
CA ARG A 442 -15.25 -2.83 19.46
C ARG A 442 -15.85 -3.97 18.65
N LEU A 443 -16.24 -5.09 19.28
CA LEU A 443 -17.01 -6.13 18.61
C LEU A 443 -18.45 -6.11 19.09
N ARG A 444 -19.41 -6.15 18.16
CA ARG A 444 -20.85 -5.97 18.44
C ARG A 444 -21.71 -6.85 17.54
N PHE A 445 -22.72 -7.50 18.10
CA PHE A 445 -23.64 -8.39 17.37
C PHE A 445 -25.10 -7.89 17.47
N ASN A 446 -25.86 -7.82 16.36
CA ASN A 446 -27.19 -7.17 16.31
C ASN A 446 -28.28 -8.02 15.60
N LEU A 447 -29.58 -7.67 15.72
CA LEU A 447 -30.76 -8.20 14.98
C LEU A 447 -31.26 -7.23 13.87
N SER A 448 -32.08 -7.63 12.87
CA SER A 448 -32.22 -6.90 11.56
C SER A 448 -33.65 -6.65 11.05
N THR A 449 -33.81 -5.50 10.37
CA THR A 449 -34.84 -5.17 9.37
C THR A 449 -34.17 -4.35 8.23
N SER A 450 -34.49 -4.61 6.95
CA SER A 450 -33.74 -4.20 5.73
C SER A 450 -33.79 -2.67 5.41
N TRP A 451 -32.90 -2.06 4.60
CA TRP A 451 -32.56 -2.29 3.16
C TRP A 451 -31.11 -1.82 2.76
N PHE A 452 -30.41 -2.57 1.86
CA PHE A 452 -29.34 -2.21 0.86
C PHE A 452 -28.06 -1.43 1.30
N MET A 453 -26.81 -1.56 0.77
CA MET A 453 -26.18 -2.35 -0.33
C MET A 453 -24.62 -2.52 -0.14
N SER A 454 -23.96 -3.40 -0.93
CA SER A 454 -22.50 -3.78 -1.13
C SER A 454 -21.36 -2.83 -0.66
N SER A 455 -20.22 -3.24 -0.02
CA SER A 455 -19.05 -4.11 -0.37
C SER A 455 -18.09 -3.56 -1.47
N LYS A 456 -16.74 -3.71 -1.50
CA LYS A 456 -15.76 -4.56 -0.78
C LYS A 456 -14.31 -3.95 -0.76
N GLU A 457 -13.25 -4.71 -0.42
CA GLU A 457 -11.91 -4.19 0.00
C GLU A 457 -10.67 -4.49 -0.90
N LYS A 458 -9.52 -3.84 -0.55
CA LYS A 458 -8.09 -4.04 -0.96
C LYS A 458 -7.61 -5.52 -0.98
N PRO A 459 -6.44 -5.89 -1.58
CA PRO A 459 -5.21 -6.03 -0.74
C PRO A 459 -3.78 -6.00 -1.38
N THR A 460 -2.79 -5.56 -0.57
CA THR A 460 -1.38 -6.01 -0.30
C THR A 460 -0.40 -6.59 -1.36
N LEU A 461 0.90 -6.23 -1.22
CA LEU A 461 2.08 -7.02 -0.72
C LEU A 461 3.38 -6.14 -0.86
N GLY A 462 4.58 -6.39 -0.29
CA GLY A 462 5.01 -7.36 0.74
C GLY A 462 6.54 -7.71 0.75
N GLY A 463 7.42 -6.90 1.37
CA GLY A 463 8.77 -7.30 1.87
C GLY A 463 10.02 -7.11 0.95
N THR A 464 11.30 -7.11 1.41
CA THR A 464 11.90 -7.08 2.78
C THR A 464 13.42 -6.73 2.82
N ARG A 465 13.92 -6.03 3.87
CA ARG A 465 15.33 -5.97 4.43
C ARG A 465 16.50 -5.40 3.56
N ILE A 466 17.51 -4.72 4.12
CA ILE A 466 18.79 -5.24 4.71
C ILE A 466 19.43 -4.26 5.76
N LYS A 467 20.53 -4.69 6.43
CA LYS A 467 21.21 -4.17 7.65
C LYS A 467 22.21 -2.99 7.47
N THR A 468 22.72 -2.47 8.60
CA THR A 468 23.57 -1.28 8.86
C THR A 468 25.10 -1.50 8.96
N ARG A 469 25.92 -0.43 8.84
CA ARG A 469 27.21 -0.27 9.56
C ARG A 469 27.73 1.19 9.72
N LYS A 470 28.31 1.46 10.91
CA LYS A 470 29.26 2.49 11.43
C LYS A 470 29.51 3.85 10.71
N ARG A 471 29.56 4.93 11.52
CA ARG A 471 30.09 6.27 11.18
C ARG A 471 31.63 6.31 11.38
N ASN A 472 32.36 6.88 10.42
CA ASN A 472 33.70 7.45 10.62
C ASN A 472 33.62 8.98 10.49
N ILE A 473 34.56 9.70 11.10
CA ILE A 473 34.68 11.16 11.02
C ILE A 473 34.94 11.54 9.55
N ALA A 474 34.10 12.40 8.99
CA ALA A 474 34.26 12.83 7.60
C ALA A 474 35.27 13.98 7.52
N ALA A 475 36.43 13.72 6.92
CA ALA A 475 37.30 14.75 6.35
C ALA A 475 36.51 15.64 5.36
N PRO A 476 37.02 16.79 4.88
CA PRO A 476 36.39 17.54 3.78
C PRO A 476 36.07 16.65 2.57
N LEU A 477 35.00 16.95 1.82
CA LEU A 477 34.74 16.30 0.54
C LEU A 477 35.69 16.92 -0.50
N ASP A 478 36.49 16.07 -1.11
CA ASP A 478 37.36 16.40 -2.25
C ASP A 478 37.11 15.39 -3.38
N PRO A 479 36.04 15.61 -4.18
CA PRO A 479 35.74 14.79 -5.34
C PRO A 479 36.66 15.10 -6.53
N ALA A 480 37.34 16.26 -6.53
CA ALA A 480 38.26 16.66 -7.59
C ALA A 480 39.51 15.78 -7.53
N ALA A 481 40.23 15.77 -6.41
CA ALA A 481 41.43 14.94 -6.25
C ALA A 481 41.16 13.43 -6.44
N PHE A 482 39.96 12.95 -6.10
CA PHE A 482 39.55 11.58 -6.39
C PHE A 482 39.32 11.34 -7.89
N SER A 483 38.70 12.28 -8.61
CA SER A 483 38.53 12.21 -10.07
C SER A 483 39.88 12.25 -10.77
N ASP A 484 40.74 13.20 -10.41
CA ASP A 484 42.04 13.43 -11.04
C ASP A 484 42.97 12.22 -10.85
N ALA A 485 42.99 11.64 -9.65
CA ALA A 485 43.74 10.41 -9.38
C ALA A 485 43.19 9.19 -10.15
N LEU A 486 41.87 9.09 -10.37
CA LEU A 486 41.31 8.05 -11.24
C LEU A 486 41.71 8.27 -12.70
N VAL A 487 41.61 9.51 -13.20
CA VAL A 487 42.00 9.87 -14.57
C VAL A 487 43.46 9.54 -14.81
N GLN A 488 44.35 9.89 -13.88
CA GLN A 488 45.78 9.54 -13.97
C GLN A 488 46.00 8.02 -14.04
N ILE A 489 45.28 7.21 -13.24
CA ILE A 489 45.39 5.74 -13.31
C ILE A 489 44.98 5.20 -14.70
N TYR A 490 43.98 5.79 -15.36
CA TYR A 490 43.62 5.42 -16.73
C TYR A 490 44.68 5.83 -17.76
N LEU A 491 45.32 7.00 -17.59
CA LEU A 491 46.39 7.49 -18.46
C LEU A 491 47.69 6.68 -18.29
N ASP A 492 48.13 6.43 -17.06
CA ASP A 492 49.34 5.66 -16.73
C ASP A 492 49.32 4.23 -17.28
N ASN A 493 48.12 3.65 -17.41
CA ASN A 493 47.90 2.31 -17.94
C ASN A 493 47.39 2.30 -19.39
N ALA A 494 47.41 3.45 -20.09
CA ALA A 494 46.96 3.61 -21.47
C ALA A 494 45.56 3.01 -21.77
N GLY A 495 44.66 3.03 -20.79
CA GLY A 495 43.30 2.49 -20.91
C GLY A 495 43.16 0.96 -20.80
N ASP A 496 44.24 0.21 -20.56
CA ASP A 496 44.15 -1.24 -20.34
C ASP A 496 43.33 -1.54 -19.07
N LEU A 497 42.10 -2.03 -19.24
CA LEU A 497 41.16 -2.26 -18.14
C LEU A 497 41.62 -3.33 -17.14
N GLU A 498 42.51 -4.25 -17.52
CA GLU A 498 43.08 -5.24 -16.61
C GLU A 498 44.17 -4.62 -15.74
N LEU A 499 45.05 -3.80 -16.33
CA LEU A 499 46.06 -3.03 -15.60
C LEU A 499 45.44 -1.93 -14.73
N VAL A 500 44.46 -1.18 -15.25
CA VAL A 500 43.66 -0.20 -14.49
C VAL A 500 42.98 -0.88 -13.30
N ALA A 501 42.33 -2.04 -13.49
CA ALA A 501 41.74 -2.78 -12.38
C ALA A 501 42.79 -3.15 -11.31
N LYS A 502 43.99 -3.57 -11.72
CA LYS A 502 45.09 -3.90 -10.81
C LYS A 502 45.61 -2.66 -10.06
N SER A 503 45.80 -1.52 -10.74
CA SER A 503 46.19 -0.25 -10.10
C SER A 503 45.14 0.24 -9.10
N LEU A 504 43.85 0.13 -9.42
CA LEU A 504 42.75 0.47 -8.52
C LEU A 504 42.63 -0.47 -7.32
N GLU A 505 43.02 -1.74 -7.47
CA GLU A 505 43.15 -2.70 -6.35
C GLU A 505 44.28 -2.32 -5.38
N SER A 506 45.39 -1.77 -5.88
CA SER A 506 46.52 -1.27 -5.06
C SER A 506 46.36 0.17 -4.55
N SER A 507 45.31 0.89 -4.95
CA SER A 507 45.12 2.30 -4.60
C SER A 507 44.38 2.52 -3.26
N ASP A 508 44.77 3.55 -2.52
CA ASP A 508 44.09 4.01 -1.29
C ASP A 508 42.82 4.86 -1.57
N LEU A 509 42.31 4.83 -2.81
CA LEU A 509 41.18 5.66 -3.24
C LEU A 509 39.87 5.30 -2.50
N ASN A 510 39.15 6.33 -2.04
CA ASN A 510 37.96 6.14 -1.20
C ASN A 510 36.67 5.91 -2.00
N PHE A 511 36.59 4.74 -2.65
CA PHE A 511 35.41 4.28 -3.41
C PHE A 511 34.10 4.30 -2.59
N SER A 512 34.15 4.08 -1.27
CA SER A 512 32.97 4.13 -0.41
C SER A 512 32.38 5.54 -0.27
N ARG A 513 33.17 6.57 -0.55
CA ARG A 513 32.78 7.98 -0.46
C ARG A 513 32.45 8.60 -1.82
N TYR A 514 33.18 8.20 -2.86
CA TYR A 514 33.12 8.80 -4.19
C TYR A 514 32.68 7.81 -5.27
N GLY A 515 31.93 6.77 -4.90
CA GLY A 515 31.49 5.72 -5.82
C GLY A 515 30.66 6.23 -7.02
N ASP A 516 29.90 7.31 -6.86
CA ASP A 516 29.18 7.94 -7.98
C ASP A 516 30.18 8.59 -8.96
N ILE A 517 31.20 9.29 -8.46
CA ILE A 517 32.29 9.89 -9.27
C ILE A 517 33.10 8.80 -9.99
N PHE A 518 33.35 7.66 -9.35
CA PHE A 518 34.01 6.53 -10.01
C PHE A 518 33.26 6.09 -11.27
N PHE A 519 31.93 5.94 -11.20
CA PHE A 519 31.16 5.59 -12.39
C PHE A 519 31.05 6.75 -13.39
N GLU A 520 31.03 8.01 -12.96
CA GLU A 520 31.16 9.14 -13.89
C GLU A 520 32.45 9.07 -14.71
N VAL A 521 33.59 8.79 -14.07
CA VAL A 521 34.87 8.60 -14.75
C VAL A 521 34.82 7.39 -15.69
N VAL A 522 34.25 6.25 -15.28
CA VAL A 522 34.13 5.07 -16.17
C VAL A 522 33.24 5.37 -17.41
N PHE A 523 32.14 6.09 -17.24
CA PHE A 523 31.22 6.38 -18.34
C PHE A 523 31.66 7.52 -19.25
N ILE A 524 32.18 8.61 -18.68
CA ILE A 524 32.42 9.90 -19.37
C ILE A 524 33.91 10.30 -19.33
N GLY A 525 34.77 9.59 -18.62
CA GLY A 525 36.21 9.85 -18.58
C GLY A 525 36.66 10.93 -17.59
N GLY A 526 35.72 11.51 -16.84
CA GLY A 526 35.95 12.52 -15.81
C GLY A 526 34.69 12.77 -14.97
N ARG A 527 34.78 13.63 -13.95
CA ARG A 527 33.62 14.08 -13.16
C ARG A 527 32.68 15.00 -13.96
N THR A 528 31.39 14.92 -13.68
CA THR A 528 30.35 15.76 -14.31
C THR A 528 29.91 16.92 -13.43
N GLN A 529 29.52 18.04 -14.05
CA GLN A 529 28.88 19.15 -13.32
C GLN A 529 27.56 18.70 -12.69
N THR A 530 27.23 19.23 -11.51
CA THR A 530 26.03 18.83 -10.76
C THR A 530 24.76 19.08 -11.58
N GLY A 531 24.04 18.02 -11.94
CA GLY A 531 22.81 18.09 -12.74
C GLY A 531 23.02 18.15 -14.26
N SER A 532 24.24 17.92 -14.73
CA SER A 532 24.64 17.94 -16.14
C SER A 532 25.25 16.59 -16.57
N VAL A 533 25.51 16.45 -17.87
CA VAL A 533 26.41 15.43 -18.44
C VAL A 533 27.74 16.03 -18.90
N LYS A 534 27.86 17.36 -18.88
CA LYS A 534 29.10 18.06 -19.22
C LYS A 534 30.15 17.88 -18.13
N SER A 535 31.41 17.80 -18.55
CA SER A 535 32.57 17.78 -17.67
C SER A 535 32.56 18.97 -16.71
N ASP A 536 32.97 18.72 -15.47
CA ASP A 536 33.44 19.77 -14.56
C ASP A 536 34.87 20.20 -14.95
N GLU A 537 35.45 21.17 -14.23
CA GLU A 537 36.87 21.54 -14.42
C GLU A 537 37.80 20.36 -14.08
N GLY A 538 38.69 19.99 -15.00
CA GLY A 538 39.65 18.88 -14.84
C GLY A 538 40.00 18.21 -16.18
N GLU A 539 40.99 17.32 -16.19
CA GLU A 539 41.32 16.50 -17.36
C GLU A 539 40.35 15.30 -17.50
N ARG A 540 40.17 14.81 -18.73
CA ARG A 540 39.38 13.60 -19.04
C ARG A 540 40.28 12.54 -19.70
N HIS A 541 40.11 11.28 -19.33
CA HIS A 541 40.73 10.18 -20.06
C HIS A 541 39.90 9.78 -21.31
N PRO A 542 40.53 9.42 -22.45
CA PRO A 542 39.81 9.08 -23.68
C PRO A 542 39.22 7.66 -23.70
N TYR A 543 39.43 6.87 -22.64
CA TYR A 543 39.06 5.44 -22.57
C TYR A 543 37.69 5.18 -21.93
N SER A 544 36.76 6.13 -21.99
CA SER A 544 35.44 6.01 -21.35
C SER A 544 34.42 5.28 -22.23
N ILE A 545 33.31 4.82 -21.64
CA ILE A 545 32.21 4.19 -22.39
C ILE A 545 31.60 5.17 -23.42
N ILE A 546 31.61 6.49 -23.16
CA ILE A 546 31.07 7.47 -24.12
C ILE A 546 32.03 7.74 -25.28
N ASP A 547 33.33 7.52 -25.09
CA ASP A 547 34.37 7.78 -26.10
C ASP A 547 34.65 6.53 -26.99
N CYS A 548 34.28 5.31 -26.55
CA CYS A 548 34.47 4.08 -27.35
C CYS A 548 33.47 3.92 -28.51
N GLU A 549 33.70 2.95 -29.41
CA GLU A 549 32.79 2.67 -30.54
C GLU A 549 31.38 2.23 -30.08
N PRO A 550 30.29 2.61 -30.78
CA PRO A 550 28.90 2.25 -30.44
C PRO A 550 28.55 0.80 -30.83
N LYS A 551 29.35 -0.16 -30.34
CA LYS A 551 29.29 -1.61 -30.67
C LYS A 551 29.54 -2.46 -29.43
N ARG A 552 28.99 -3.67 -29.42
CA ARG A 552 29.16 -4.68 -28.36
C ARG A 552 30.61 -4.90 -27.97
N GLU A 553 31.49 -5.10 -28.96
CA GLU A 553 32.88 -5.52 -28.76
C GLU A 553 33.71 -4.46 -28.04
N ALA A 554 33.35 -3.18 -28.18
CA ALA A 554 34.01 -2.06 -27.51
C ALA A 554 33.46 -1.82 -26.08
N ILE A 555 32.18 -2.13 -25.84
CA ILE A 555 31.50 -1.83 -24.56
C ILE A 555 31.55 -3.03 -23.60
N LEU A 556 31.52 -4.26 -24.11
CA LEU A 556 31.58 -5.49 -23.30
C LEU A 556 32.82 -5.57 -22.38
N PRO A 557 34.05 -5.17 -22.80
CA PRO A 557 35.19 -5.09 -21.90
C PRO A 557 34.94 -4.20 -20.68
N SER A 558 34.25 -3.06 -20.86
CA SER A 558 33.87 -2.17 -19.76
C SER A 558 32.82 -2.81 -18.83
N VAL A 559 31.88 -3.58 -19.37
CA VAL A 559 30.89 -4.33 -18.58
C VAL A 559 31.57 -5.43 -17.75
N VAL A 560 32.50 -6.19 -18.34
CA VAL A 560 33.30 -7.22 -17.65
C VAL A 560 34.20 -6.60 -16.58
N TYR A 561 34.86 -5.48 -16.88
CA TYR A 561 35.64 -4.69 -15.93
C TYR A 561 34.80 -4.22 -14.74
N ILE A 562 33.64 -3.60 -14.97
CA ILE A 562 32.72 -3.19 -13.90
C ILE A 562 32.24 -4.42 -13.10
N GLN A 563 31.94 -5.54 -13.75
CA GLN A 563 31.56 -6.78 -13.06
C GLN A 563 32.71 -7.29 -12.17
N LYS A 564 33.97 -7.23 -12.63
CA LYS A 564 35.18 -7.58 -11.86
C LYS A 564 35.36 -6.68 -10.64
N ILE A 565 35.22 -5.36 -10.80
CA ILE A 565 35.26 -4.39 -9.69
C ILE A 565 34.13 -4.66 -8.69
N LEU A 566 32.89 -4.91 -9.15
CA LEU A 566 31.74 -5.20 -8.29
C LEU A 566 31.84 -6.55 -7.55
N ARG A 567 32.48 -7.57 -8.13
CA ARG A 567 32.78 -8.83 -7.42
C ARG A 567 33.64 -8.58 -6.18
N ARG A 568 34.53 -7.57 -6.20
CA ARG A 568 35.41 -7.20 -5.06
C ARG A 568 34.86 -6.07 -4.18
N LYS A 569 34.11 -5.12 -4.75
CA LYS A 569 33.58 -3.92 -4.10
C LYS A 569 32.06 -3.83 -4.25
N ALA A 570 31.33 -4.89 -3.87
CA ALA A 570 29.89 -5.05 -4.13
C ALA A 570 28.98 -3.90 -3.64
N PHE A 571 29.42 -3.11 -2.65
CA PHE A 571 28.68 -1.92 -2.19
C PHE A 571 28.50 -0.85 -3.28
N LEU A 572 29.37 -0.82 -4.30
CA LEU A 572 29.31 0.11 -5.42
C LEU A 572 28.11 -0.13 -6.36
N ILE A 573 27.38 -1.25 -6.25
CA ILE A 573 26.19 -1.50 -7.09
C ILE A 573 25.14 -0.38 -6.97
N LYS A 574 25.03 0.24 -5.79
CA LYS A 574 24.10 1.35 -5.57
C LYS A 574 24.55 2.63 -6.29
N ASN A 575 25.86 2.86 -6.39
CA ASN A 575 26.41 3.98 -7.12
C ASN A 575 26.22 3.81 -8.63
N LEU A 576 26.42 2.59 -9.15
CA LEU A 576 26.11 2.27 -10.54
C LEU A 576 24.61 2.46 -10.86
N GLU A 577 23.72 2.03 -9.97
CA GLU A 577 22.28 2.29 -10.07
C GLU A 577 21.99 3.80 -10.15
N ASN A 578 22.56 4.59 -9.24
CA ASN A 578 22.37 6.05 -9.20
C ASN A 578 22.81 6.72 -10.52
N VAL A 579 24.03 6.42 -10.99
CA VAL A 579 24.64 7.04 -12.18
C VAL A 579 23.90 6.62 -13.45
N THR A 580 23.63 5.31 -13.62
CA THR A 580 22.85 4.80 -14.76
C THR A 580 21.47 5.45 -14.81
N ARG A 581 20.76 5.50 -13.68
CA ARG A 581 19.44 6.13 -13.57
C ARG A 581 19.47 7.63 -13.91
N ARG A 582 20.50 8.36 -13.46
CA ARG A 582 20.69 9.79 -13.78
C ARG A 582 20.93 10.01 -15.27
N PHE A 583 21.74 9.17 -15.92
CA PHE A 583 21.98 9.25 -17.36
C PHE A 583 20.72 8.89 -18.16
N LEU A 584 19.98 7.85 -17.79
CA LEU A 584 18.71 7.50 -18.46
C LEU A 584 17.62 8.58 -18.25
N GLN A 585 17.65 9.31 -17.13
CA GLN A 585 16.79 10.49 -16.90
C GLN A 585 17.18 11.70 -17.77
N SER A 586 18.39 11.69 -18.33
CA SER A 586 19.05 12.81 -19.01
C SER A 586 19.44 12.47 -20.45
N LEU A 587 18.83 11.46 -21.07
CA LEU A 587 19.11 11.03 -22.46
C LEU A 587 18.99 12.16 -23.50
N GLU A 588 18.22 13.22 -23.21
CA GLU A 588 18.15 14.41 -24.06
C GLU A 588 19.40 15.29 -24.08
N LEU A 589 20.37 15.03 -23.20
CA LEU A 589 21.67 15.71 -23.16
C LEU A 589 22.80 14.92 -23.85
N PHE A 590 22.52 13.69 -24.29
CA PHE A 590 23.46 12.82 -25.00
C PHE A 590 23.12 12.78 -26.50
N GLU A 591 24.16 12.68 -27.33
CA GLU A 591 24.03 12.53 -28.78
C GLU A 591 23.48 11.14 -29.17
N GLU A 592 23.21 10.91 -30.46
CA GLU A 592 22.64 9.63 -30.93
C GLU A 592 23.55 8.43 -30.67
N ASN A 593 24.82 8.51 -31.06
CA ASN A 593 25.80 7.45 -30.81
C ASN A 593 26.04 7.23 -29.31
N GLU A 594 26.03 8.29 -28.50
CA GLU A 594 26.18 8.20 -27.05
C GLU A 594 25.01 7.48 -26.37
N ARG A 595 23.77 7.81 -26.76
CA ARG A 595 22.57 7.10 -26.30
C ARG A 595 22.60 5.61 -26.68
N LYS A 596 23.10 5.30 -27.88
CA LYS A 596 23.30 3.92 -28.33
C LYS A 596 24.35 3.17 -27.49
N LYS A 597 25.48 3.81 -27.15
CA LYS A 597 26.48 3.24 -26.22
C LYS A 597 25.85 2.95 -24.85
N LEU A 598 25.03 3.87 -24.31
CA LEU A 598 24.30 3.66 -23.06
C LEU A 598 23.25 2.53 -23.15
N ALA A 599 22.55 2.39 -24.29
CA ALA A 599 21.60 1.30 -24.52
C ALA A 599 22.31 -0.05 -24.55
N ILE A 600 23.42 -0.15 -25.29
CA ILE A 600 24.25 -1.37 -25.37
C ILE A 600 24.80 -1.74 -24.00
N PHE A 601 25.38 -0.77 -23.28
CA PHE A 601 25.86 -0.98 -21.91
C PHE A 601 24.73 -1.52 -21.00
N THR A 602 23.55 -0.91 -21.05
CA THR A 602 22.43 -1.29 -20.19
C THR A 602 21.95 -2.71 -20.52
N ALA A 603 21.90 -3.08 -21.79
CA ALA A 603 21.55 -4.43 -22.24
C ALA A 603 22.56 -5.47 -21.77
N LEU A 604 23.86 -5.24 -22.02
CA LEU A 604 24.93 -6.13 -21.57
C LEU A 604 24.98 -6.24 -20.03
N ALA A 605 24.76 -5.16 -19.29
CA ALA A 605 24.71 -5.18 -17.83
C ALA A 605 23.58 -6.09 -17.29
N PHE A 606 22.40 -6.11 -17.94
CA PHE A 606 21.33 -7.03 -17.56
C PHE A 606 21.56 -8.46 -18.07
N SER A 607 22.06 -8.64 -19.30
CA SER A 607 22.43 -9.96 -19.87
C SER A 607 23.43 -10.69 -18.97
N GLN A 608 24.54 -10.00 -18.65
CA GLN A 608 25.62 -10.49 -17.79
C GLN A 608 25.26 -10.45 -16.29
N LYS A 609 23.97 -10.25 -15.96
CA LYS A 609 23.37 -10.29 -14.61
C LYS A 609 24.17 -9.50 -13.57
N LEU A 610 24.65 -8.32 -13.96
CA LEU A 610 25.67 -7.53 -13.27
C LEU A 610 25.25 -7.19 -11.82
N SER A 611 25.75 -8.01 -10.89
CA SER A 611 25.62 -7.94 -9.43
C SER A 611 24.25 -7.56 -8.85
N GLY A 612 23.16 -7.87 -9.56
CA GLY A 612 21.79 -7.61 -9.09
C GLY A 612 21.29 -6.17 -9.29
N LEU A 613 21.78 -5.45 -10.31
CA LEU A 613 21.29 -4.12 -10.69
C LEU A 613 19.74 -4.08 -10.76
N PRO A 614 19.05 -3.15 -10.07
CA PRO A 614 17.59 -3.20 -9.94
C PRO A 614 16.85 -2.54 -11.11
N ALA A 615 16.37 -3.38 -12.04
CA ALA A 615 15.63 -3.00 -13.26
C ALA A 615 14.51 -1.97 -13.06
N GLU A 616 13.69 -2.09 -12.00
CA GLU A 616 12.62 -1.11 -11.69
C GLU A 616 13.16 0.33 -11.62
N THR A 617 14.29 0.53 -10.94
CA THR A 617 14.86 1.87 -10.74
C THR A 617 15.60 2.39 -11.97
N VAL A 618 16.20 1.48 -12.75
CA VAL A 618 16.98 1.80 -13.96
C VAL A 618 16.06 2.15 -15.11
N PHE A 619 14.98 1.38 -15.34
CA PHE A 619 14.04 1.67 -16.43
C PHE A 619 13.06 2.81 -16.09
N GLN A 620 12.79 3.12 -14.82
CA GLN A 620 11.85 4.19 -14.42
C GLN A 620 11.96 5.50 -15.24
N PRO A 621 13.17 6.04 -15.53
CA PRO A 621 13.30 7.30 -16.27
C PRO A 621 12.86 7.22 -17.74
N LEU A 622 12.75 6.02 -18.32
CA LEU A 622 12.27 5.80 -19.69
C LEU A 622 10.77 6.12 -19.84
N LEU A 623 10.03 6.31 -18.75
CA LEU A 623 8.64 6.80 -18.78
C LEU A 623 8.53 8.32 -18.61
N LYS A 624 9.64 9.08 -18.69
CA LYS A 624 9.64 10.55 -18.61
C LYS A 624 9.01 11.14 -19.88
N ASP A 625 7.81 11.72 -19.75
CA ASP A 625 7.00 12.26 -20.85
C ASP A 625 7.80 13.08 -21.88
N THR A 626 8.74 13.93 -21.44
CA THR A 626 9.55 14.77 -22.34
C THR A 626 10.53 13.99 -23.21
N LEU A 627 11.06 12.85 -22.74
CA LEU A 627 11.94 11.98 -23.53
C LEU A 627 11.12 11.11 -24.49
N VAL A 628 9.97 10.62 -24.04
CA VAL A 628 9.04 9.83 -24.85
C VAL A 628 8.47 10.65 -26.00
N ALA A 629 7.98 11.87 -25.73
CA ALA A 629 7.43 12.76 -26.76
C ALA A 629 8.45 13.12 -27.86
N LYS A 630 9.73 13.19 -27.51
CA LYS A 630 10.84 13.41 -28.46
C LYS A 630 11.28 12.14 -29.23
N GLY A 631 10.68 10.98 -28.96
CA GLY A 631 11.09 9.69 -29.56
C GLY A 631 12.42 9.11 -29.03
N ILE A 632 13.08 9.80 -28.11
CA ILE A 632 14.40 9.42 -27.57
C ILE A 632 14.33 8.06 -26.86
N VAL A 633 13.25 7.84 -26.11
CA VAL A 633 12.99 6.57 -25.42
C VAL A 633 12.81 5.43 -26.42
N LEU A 634 12.01 5.63 -27.48
CA LEU A 634 11.71 4.61 -28.47
C LEU A 634 13.00 4.09 -29.14
N ASN A 635 13.90 4.99 -29.52
CA ASN A 635 15.20 4.62 -30.08
C ASN A 635 16.05 3.85 -29.05
N PHE A 636 16.17 4.38 -27.82
CA PHE A 636 16.93 3.75 -26.75
C PHE A 636 16.45 2.32 -26.42
N VAL A 637 15.13 2.10 -26.29
CA VAL A 637 14.59 0.76 -26.00
C VAL A 637 14.76 -0.18 -27.19
N THR A 638 14.78 0.32 -28.42
CA THR A 638 15.01 -0.48 -29.62
C THR A 638 16.45 -1.00 -29.69
N ASP A 639 17.45 -0.12 -29.49
CA ASP A 639 18.85 -0.54 -29.40
C ASP A 639 19.06 -1.50 -28.21
N PHE A 640 18.43 -1.22 -27.06
CA PHE A 640 18.50 -2.08 -25.87
C PHE A 640 17.89 -3.47 -26.11
N PHE A 641 16.71 -3.58 -26.74
CA PHE A 641 16.08 -4.87 -27.03
C PHE A 641 16.90 -5.70 -28.02
N ASN A 642 17.36 -5.07 -29.10
CA ASN A 642 18.19 -5.74 -30.10
C ASN A 642 19.49 -6.28 -29.47
N GLU A 643 20.19 -5.48 -28.66
CA GLU A 643 21.41 -5.91 -27.98
C GLU A 643 21.16 -7.01 -26.93
N TYR A 644 20.07 -6.91 -26.16
CA TYR A 644 19.75 -7.88 -25.10
C TYR A 644 19.41 -9.25 -25.69
N LEU A 645 18.68 -9.29 -26.81
CA LEU A 645 18.22 -10.51 -27.46
C LEU A 645 19.30 -11.28 -28.23
N VAL A 646 20.51 -10.75 -28.39
CA VAL A 646 21.64 -11.52 -28.97
C VAL A 646 22.07 -12.68 -28.07
N GLU A 647 21.89 -12.55 -26.74
CA GLU A 647 22.29 -13.56 -25.74
C GLU A 647 21.12 -14.12 -24.92
N ASN A 648 19.93 -13.52 -25.00
CA ASN A 648 18.79 -13.83 -24.13
C ASN A 648 17.53 -14.11 -24.96
N SER A 649 16.61 -14.90 -24.42
CA SER A 649 15.34 -15.18 -25.08
C SER A 649 14.36 -14.00 -24.99
N LEU A 650 13.31 -14.02 -25.79
CA LEU A 650 12.18 -13.08 -25.63
C LEU A 650 11.55 -13.21 -24.23
N ASP A 651 11.45 -14.42 -23.67
CA ASP A 651 10.92 -14.64 -22.32
C ASP A 651 11.81 -14.00 -21.24
N ASP A 652 13.14 -14.02 -21.41
CA ASP A 652 14.08 -13.30 -20.56
C ASP A 652 13.89 -11.78 -20.68
N LEU A 653 13.63 -11.26 -21.89
CA LEU A 653 13.36 -9.84 -22.12
C LEU A 653 12.05 -9.42 -21.43
N ILE A 654 10.97 -10.18 -21.60
CA ILE A 654 9.69 -9.94 -20.93
C ILE A 654 9.86 -10.07 -19.40
N SER A 655 10.68 -11.00 -18.91
CA SER A 655 11.00 -11.19 -17.49
C SER A 655 11.74 -9.98 -16.89
N ILE A 656 12.75 -9.43 -17.57
CA ILE A 656 13.44 -8.22 -17.09
C ILE A 656 12.55 -6.97 -17.17
N LEU A 657 11.70 -6.86 -18.19
CA LEU A 657 10.70 -5.79 -18.30
C LEU A 657 9.65 -5.88 -17.19
N ARG A 658 9.19 -7.08 -16.83
CA ARG A 658 8.27 -7.30 -15.70
C ARG A 658 8.89 -6.95 -14.36
N ARG A 659 10.16 -7.34 -14.14
CA ARG A 659 10.97 -6.87 -12.99
C ARG A 659 11.17 -5.36 -13.00
N GLY A 660 11.13 -4.74 -14.18
CA GLY A 660 11.13 -3.30 -14.41
C GLY A 660 9.78 -2.60 -14.23
N LYS A 661 8.67 -3.34 -14.14
CA LYS A 661 7.28 -2.85 -14.23
C LYS A 661 6.97 -2.15 -15.55
N MET A 662 7.52 -2.67 -16.65
CA MET A 662 7.42 -2.13 -18.01
C MET A 662 6.70 -3.04 -19.02
N ASP A 663 6.44 -4.31 -18.67
CA ASP A 663 5.83 -5.26 -19.61
C ASP A 663 4.38 -4.92 -19.96
N ASP A 664 3.63 -4.26 -19.06
CA ASP A 664 2.30 -3.68 -19.33
C ASP A 664 2.35 -2.32 -20.04
N LYS A 665 3.54 -1.81 -20.35
CA LYS A 665 3.78 -0.41 -20.79
C LYS A 665 4.51 -0.28 -22.12
N LEU A 666 4.58 -1.36 -22.91
CA LEU A 666 5.31 -1.37 -24.20
C LEU A 666 4.86 -0.25 -25.15
N LEU A 667 3.56 0.06 -25.19
CA LEU A 667 3.02 1.20 -25.96
C LEU A 667 3.39 2.57 -25.37
N GLU A 668 3.69 2.68 -24.07
CA GLU A 668 4.06 3.97 -23.44
C GLU A 668 5.43 4.47 -23.92
N PHE A 669 6.31 3.58 -24.44
CA PHE A 669 7.60 3.97 -25.01
C PHE A 669 7.50 4.74 -26.33
N LEU A 670 6.38 4.60 -27.06
CA LEU A 670 6.14 5.35 -28.30
C LEU A 670 5.72 6.80 -27.97
N PRO A 671 6.12 7.78 -28.80
CA PRO A 671 5.61 9.15 -28.71
C PRO A 671 4.08 9.19 -28.68
N PRO A 672 3.43 10.07 -27.90
CA PRO A 672 1.97 10.07 -27.74
C PRO A 672 1.15 10.06 -29.04
N THR A 673 1.67 10.70 -30.10
CA THR A 673 1.06 10.76 -31.44
C THR A 673 1.14 9.44 -32.24
N LYS A 674 1.93 8.46 -31.77
CA LYS A 674 2.16 7.15 -32.39
C LYS A 674 1.82 5.98 -31.46
N ARG A 675 1.05 6.19 -30.39
CA ARG A 675 0.69 5.10 -29.44
C ARG A 675 -0.46 4.24 -29.96
N THR A 676 -0.23 3.54 -31.07
CA THR A 676 -1.17 2.57 -31.64
C THR A 676 -0.52 1.20 -31.82
N THR A 677 -1.34 0.15 -31.93
CA THR A 677 -0.90 -1.22 -32.19
C THR A 677 -0.14 -1.34 -33.51
N GLU A 678 -0.59 -0.63 -34.53
CA GLU A 678 -0.03 -0.63 -35.88
C GLU A 678 1.33 0.08 -35.88
N SER A 679 1.42 1.23 -35.20
CA SER A 679 2.67 1.97 -35.03
C SER A 679 3.73 1.18 -34.26
N PHE A 680 3.30 0.39 -33.26
CA PHE A 680 4.16 -0.54 -32.52
C PHE A 680 4.65 -1.68 -33.42
N ALA A 681 3.73 -2.32 -34.14
CA ALA A 681 4.03 -3.41 -35.06
C ALA A 681 4.98 -2.95 -36.19
N GLU A 682 4.71 -1.82 -36.83
CA GLU A 682 5.54 -1.24 -37.90
C GLU A 682 6.96 -0.98 -37.40
N HIS A 683 7.10 -0.25 -36.27
CA HIS A 683 8.40 0.12 -35.72
C HIS A 683 9.22 -1.11 -35.32
N PHE A 684 8.65 -2.02 -34.52
CA PHE A 684 9.41 -3.17 -34.01
C PHE A 684 9.65 -4.25 -35.06
N THR A 685 8.74 -4.46 -36.03
CA THR A 685 9.02 -5.33 -37.19
C THR A 685 10.17 -4.78 -38.03
N LYS A 686 10.17 -3.47 -38.32
CA LYS A 686 11.26 -2.80 -39.04
C LYS A 686 12.59 -2.87 -38.28
N ALA A 687 12.56 -2.92 -36.95
CA ALA A 687 13.73 -3.11 -36.10
C ALA A 687 14.21 -4.57 -35.96
N GLY A 688 13.54 -5.55 -36.61
CA GLY A 688 13.87 -6.97 -36.53
C GLY A 688 13.23 -7.72 -35.34
N LEU A 689 12.34 -7.07 -34.61
CA LEU A 689 11.77 -7.53 -33.33
C LEU A 689 10.36 -8.12 -33.49
N THR A 690 10.10 -8.87 -34.57
CA THR A 690 8.78 -9.44 -34.90
C THR A 690 8.19 -10.29 -33.78
N ALA A 691 9.00 -11.10 -33.09
CA ALA A 691 8.52 -11.91 -31.96
C ALA A 691 8.00 -11.06 -30.78
N LEU A 692 8.50 -9.83 -30.58
CA LEU A 692 7.96 -8.89 -29.60
C LEU A 692 6.61 -8.31 -30.04
N VAL A 693 6.40 -8.15 -31.35
CA VAL A 693 5.11 -7.74 -31.94
C VAL A 693 4.06 -8.83 -31.70
N GLU A 694 4.36 -10.07 -32.09
CA GLU A 694 3.48 -11.24 -31.86
C GLU A 694 3.12 -11.43 -30.38
N TYR A 695 4.11 -11.22 -29.47
CA TYR A 695 3.87 -11.24 -28.03
C TYR A 695 2.91 -10.12 -27.59
N ASN A 696 3.10 -8.89 -28.07
CA ASN A 696 2.26 -7.75 -27.72
C ASN A 696 0.83 -7.90 -28.27
N GLU A 697 0.67 -8.42 -29.49
CA GLU A 697 -0.63 -8.72 -30.09
C GLU A 697 -1.38 -9.78 -29.28
N ARG A 698 -0.74 -10.92 -28.97
CA ARG A 698 -1.33 -11.96 -28.10
C ARG A 698 -1.68 -11.43 -26.71
N LYS A 699 -0.85 -10.56 -26.14
CA LYS A 699 -1.11 -9.93 -24.83
C LYS A 699 -2.32 -9.00 -24.88
N ILE A 700 -2.43 -8.15 -25.89
CA ILE A 700 -3.58 -7.25 -26.07
C ILE A 700 -4.86 -8.05 -26.31
N PHE A 701 -4.77 -9.11 -27.11
CA PHE A 701 -5.85 -10.07 -27.33
C PHE A 701 -6.37 -10.68 -26.01
N GLU A 702 -5.47 -11.23 -25.18
CA GLU A 702 -5.82 -11.74 -23.86
C GLU A 702 -6.45 -10.71 -22.93
N VAL A 703 -6.02 -9.44 -22.99
CA VAL A 703 -6.58 -8.35 -22.18
C VAL A 703 -8.01 -8.05 -22.62
N LYS A 704 -8.27 -7.90 -23.93
CA LYS A 704 -9.63 -7.69 -24.46
C LYS A 704 -10.59 -8.82 -24.08
N LEU A 705 -10.16 -10.08 -24.18
CA LEU A 705 -10.96 -11.23 -23.74
C LEU A 705 -11.30 -11.18 -22.24
N LYS A 706 -10.35 -10.75 -21.39
CA LYS A 706 -10.57 -10.58 -19.94
C LYS A 706 -11.53 -9.43 -19.65
N GLU A 707 -11.48 -8.33 -20.41
CA GLU A 707 -12.39 -7.19 -20.29
C GLU A 707 -13.82 -7.55 -20.71
N ILE A 708 -14.01 -8.18 -21.88
CA ILE A 708 -15.30 -8.69 -22.35
C ILE A 708 -15.92 -9.62 -21.30
N LYS A 709 -15.14 -10.59 -20.79
CA LYS A 709 -15.61 -11.49 -19.74
C LYS A 709 -16.07 -10.75 -18.49
N ALA A 710 -15.32 -9.76 -18.03
CA ALA A 710 -15.65 -9.02 -16.82
C ALA A 710 -16.92 -8.18 -16.96
N VAL A 711 -17.09 -7.50 -18.11
CA VAL A 711 -18.31 -6.72 -18.42
C VAL A 711 -19.51 -7.65 -18.52
N LEU A 712 -19.39 -8.74 -19.28
CA LEU A 712 -20.45 -9.73 -19.44
C LEU A 712 -20.86 -10.35 -18.10
N THR A 713 -19.92 -10.82 -17.28
CA THR A 713 -20.24 -11.39 -15.96
C THR A 713 -20.99 -10.38 -15.07
N SER A 714 -20.68 -9.08 -15.14
CA SER A 714 -21.43 -8.06 -14.40
C SER A 714 -22.86 -7.95 -14.90
N GLN A 715 -23.06 -7.78 -16.22
CA GLN A 715 -24.39 -7.63 -16.83
C GLN A 715 -25.27 -8.87 -16.64
N VAL A 716 -24.70 -10.07 -16.76
CA VAL A 716 -25.38 -11.35 -16.47
C VAL A 716 -25.76 -11.45 -14.98
N THR A 717 -24.90 -10.98 -14.07
CA THR A 717 -25.18 -10.98 -12.62
C THR A 717 -26.25 -9.95 -12.23
N GLU A 718 -26.32 -8.84 -12.97
CA GLU A 718 -27.30 -7.76 -12.79
C GLU A 718 -28.65 -8.06 -13.48
N GLU A 719 -28.78 -9.20 -14.16
CA GLU A 719 -29.96 -9.61 -14.95
C GLU A 719 -30.40 -8.54 -15.98
N ILE A 720 -29.41 -7.91 -16.65
CA ILE A 720 -29.62 -6.97 -17.76
C ILE A 720 -30.34 -7.67 -18.93
N ASN A 721 -31.09 -6.91 -19.74
CA ASN A 721 -31.82 -7.44 -20.88
C ASN A 721 -30.87 -8.16 -21.88
N VAL A 722 -31.26 -9.37 -22.30
CA VAL A 722 -30.40 -10.26 -23.11
C VAL A 722 -30.08 -9.65 -24.47
N ASP A 723 -31.01 -8.91 -25.10
CA ASP A 723 -30.79 -8.28 -26.41
C ASP A 723 -29.76 -7.14 -26.31
N GLU A 724 -29.82 -6.33 -25.25
CA GLU A 724 -28.86 -5.25 -24.96
C GLU A 724 -27.43 -5.80 -24.78
N VAL A 725 -27.28 -6.86 -24.00
CA VAL A 725 -25.99 -7.54 -23.81
C VAL A 725 -25.51 -8.18 -25.11
N THR A 726 -26.43 -8.73 -25.92
CA THR A 726 -26.11 -9.41 -27.18
C THR A 726 -25.57 -8.44 -28.22
N GLU A 727 -26.21 -7.28 -28.41
CA GLU A 727 -25.70 -6.25 -29.32
C GLU A 727 -24.38 -5.65 -28.82
N MET A 728 -24.22 -5.46 -27.49
CA MET A 728 -22.96 -5.04 -26.90
C MET A 728 -21.82 -6.04 -27.20
N VAL A 729 -22.06 -7.33 -26.99
CA VAL A 729 -21.06 -8.39 -27.25
C VAL A 729 -20.70 -8.44 -28.74
N LYS A 730 -21.69 -8.47 -29.64
CA LYS A 730 -21.46 -8.44 -31.10
C LYS A 730 -20.60 -7.26 -31.51
N GLN A 731 -20.89 -6.07 -30.98
CA GLN A 731 -20.13 -4.86 -31.29
C GLN A 731 -18.68 -4.95 -30.78
N GLN A 732 -18.46 -5.40 -29.53
CA GLN A 732 -17.11 -5.56 -28.99
C GLN A 732 -16.29 -6.64 -29.74
N VAL A 733 -16.91 -7.76 -30.13
CA VAL A 733 -16.25 -8.82 -30.91
C VAL A 733 -15.82 -8.29 -32.28
N LYS A 734 -16.71 -7.56 -32.96
CA LYS A 734 -16.46 -6.93 -34.26
C LYS A 734 -15.34 -5.89 -34.20
N ASP A 735 -15.35 -5.00 -33.20
CA ASP A 735 -14.34 -3.96 -33.02
C ASP A 735 -12.97 -4.53 -32.62
N ALA A 736 -12.97 -5.65 -31.88
CA ALA A 736 -11.76 -6.29 -31.40
C ALA A 736 -11.14 -7.30 -32.38
N LYS A 737 -11.86 -7.73 -33.43
CA LYS A 737 -11.45 -8.76 -34.42
C LYS A 737 -11.01 -10.08 -33.77
N LEU A 738 -11.78 -10.54 -32.80
CA LEU A 738 -11.46 -11.76 -32.03
C LEU A 738 -11.88 -13.02 -32.81
N PRO A 739 -11.13 -14.14 -32.75
CA PRO A 739 -11.59 -15.43 -33.24
C PRO A 739 -12.85 -15.88 -32.49
N GLU A 740 -13.84 -16.36 -33.24
CA GLU A 740 -15.15 -16.75 -32.71
C GLU A 740 -15.06 -17.88 -31.66
N THR A 741 -14.09 -18.78 -31.80
CA THR A 741 -13.80 -19.87 -30.85
C THR A 741 -13.51 -19.36 -29.43
N GLU A 742 -12.60 -18.39 -29.29
CA GLU A 742 -12.23 -17.79 -28.01
C GLU A 742 -13.37 -16.94 -27.42
N VAL A 743 -14.19 -16.34 -28.29
CA VAL A 743 -15.38 -15.57 -27.91
C VAL A 743 -16.44 -16.47 -27.29
N VAL A 744 -16.76 -17.60 -27.93
CA VAL A 744 -17.67 -18.63 -27.39
C VAL A 744 -17.20 -19.10 -26.01
N HIS A 745 -15.91 -19.41 -25.87
CA HIS A 745 -15.31 -19.81 -24.59
C HIS A 745 -15.41 -18.75 -23.49
N VAL A 746 -15.16 -17.48 -23.83
CA VAL A 746 -15.25 -16.35 -22.90
C VAL A 746 -16.68 -16.07 -22.46
N ILE A 747 -17.66 -16.24 -23.35
CA ILE A 747 -19.07 -15.95 -23.06
C ILE A 747 -19.67 -17.04 -22.19
N TRP A 748 -19.38 -18.31 -22.48
CA TRP A 748 -19.71 -19.41 -21.59
C TRP A 748 -19.10 -19.22 -20.19
N ASP A 749 -17.81 -18.88 -20.10
CA ASP A 749 -17.20 -18.53 -18.80
C ASP A 749 -17.92 -17.35 -18.12
N GLY A 750 -18.31 -16.33 -18.88
CA GLY A 750 -18.98 -15.14 -18.36
C GLY A 750 -20.32 -15.46 -17.71
N ILE A 751 -21.14 -16.26 -18.40
CA ILE A 751 -22.45 -16.78 -17.95
C ILE A 751 -22.27 -17.65 -16.70
N MET A 752 -21.31 -18.58 -16.73
CA MET A 752 -21.09 -19.54 -15.64
C MET A 752 -20.47 -18.89 -14.38
N ASN A 753 -19.66 -17.84 -14.53
CA ASN A 753 -19.14 -17.07 -13.39
C ASN A 753 -20.23 -16.28 -12.65
N ALA A 754 -21.37 -15.98 -13.30
CA ALA A 754 -22.52 -15.32 -12.69
C ALA A 754 -23.50 -16.29 -11.98
N VAL A 755 -23.23 -17.60 -11.98
CA VAL A 755 -24.05 -18.59 -11.27
C VAL A 755 -23.97 -18.37 -9.75
N GLN A 756 -25.12 -18.18 -9.10
CA GLN A 756 -25.21 -17.96 -7.65
C GLN A 756 -25.22 -19.29 -6.88
N TRP A 757 -24.04 -19.77 -6.49
CA TRP A 757 -23.85 -21.06 -5.84
C TRP A 757 -24.44 -21.16 -4.41
N SER A 758 -25.20 -22.23 -4.17
CA SER A 758 -25.68 -22.68 -2.86
C SER A 758 -24.73 -23.70 -2.23
N GLY A 759 -24.15 -23.36 -1.08
CA GLY A 759 -23.10 -24.17 -0.42
C GLY A 759 -23.54 -25.49 0.23
N LYS A 760 -24.80 -25.92 0.10
CA LYS A 760 -25.33 -27.16 0.71
C LYS A 760 -26.35 -27.95 -0.13
N ASN A 761 -26.79 -27.46 -1.29
CA ASN A 761 -27.87 -28.10 -2.04
C ASN A 761 -27.48 -28.26 -3.51
N GLN A 762 -27.21 -29.51 -3.92
CA GLN A 762 -26.81 -29.82 -5.29
C GLN A 762 -27.93 -29.52 -6.30
N GLN A 763 -29.20 -29.79 -5.98
CA GLN A 763 -30.33 -29.49 -6.86
C GLN A 763 -30.49 -27.97 -7.09
N GLN A 764 -30.30 -27.15 -6.04
CA GLN A 764 -30.31 -25.69 -6.22
C GLN A 764 -29.17 -25.21 -7.11
N ASN A 765 -28.01 -25.87 -7.10
CA ASN A 765 -26.91 -25.55 -7.97
C ASN A 765 -27.21 -25.96 -9.42
N SER A 766 -27.74 -27.15 -9.67
CA SER A 766 -28.24 -27.56 -11.00
C SER A 766 -29.27 -26.57 -11.52
N ASN A 767 -30.30 -26.24 -10.73
CA ASN A 767 -31.35 -25.29 -11.13
C ASN A 767 -30.80 -23.88 -11.39
N ALA A 768 -29.77 -23.42 -10.66
CA ALA A 768 -29.15 -22.12 -10.88
C ALA A 768 -28.31 -22.09 -12.17
N VAL A 769 -27.60 -23.17 -12.49
CA VAL A 769 -26.88 -23.34 -13.76
C VAL A 769 -27.87 -23.38 -14.92
N LEU A 770 -28.89 -24.23 -14.85
CA LEU A 770 -29.92 -24.34 -15.88
C LEU A 770 -30.68 -23.02 -16.07
N ARG A 771 -30.97 -22.26 -15.00
CA ARG A 771 -31.55 -20.91 -15.12
C ARG A 771 -30.64 -19.99 -15.94
N GLN A 772 -29.34 -19.95 -15.67
CA GLN A 772 -28.42 -19.11 -16.45
C GLN A 772 -28.31 -19.59 -17.91
N VAL A 773 -28.12 -20.90 -18.14
CA VAL A 773 -28.07 -21.47 -19.50
C VAL A 773 -29.33 -21.13 -20.29
N LYS A 774 -30.53 -21.35 -19.74
CA LYS A 774 -31.79 -21.06 -20.42
C LYS A 774 -32.06 -19.57 -20.61
N THR A 775 -31.60 -18.71 -19.69
CA THR A 775 -31.76 -17.24 -19.83
C THR A 775 -30.85 -16.67 -20.91
N TRP A 776 -29.62 -17.19 -21.02
CA TRP A 776 -28.57 -16.66 -21.91
C TRP A 776 -28.34 -17.49 -23.17
N ALA A 777 -29.19 -18.50 -23.42
CA ALA A 777 -29.23 -19.25 -24.66
C ALA A 777 -29.34 -18.38 -25.93
N PRO A 778 -30.15 -17.29 -25.99
CA PRO A 778 -30.20 -16.44 -27.17
C PRO A 778 -28.84 -15.82 -27.53
N LEU A 779 -28.07 -15.38 -26.52
CA LEU A 779 -26.71 -14.87 -26.72
C LEU A 779 -25.77 -15.95 -27.27
N LEU A 780 -25.83 -17.17 -26.71
CA LEU A 780 -25.02 -18.30 -27.19
C LEU A 780 -25.39 -18.68 -28.64
N ASN A 781 -26.67 -18.70 -28.98
CA ASN A 781 -27.18 -19.00 -30.32
C ASN A 781 -26.61 -18.01 -31.37
N THR A 782 -26.51 -16.71 -31.04
CA THR A 782 -25.93 -15.71 -31.97
C THR A 782 -24.45 -15.95 -32.36
N LEU A 783 -23.77 -16.89 -31.70
CA LEU A 783 -22.37 -17.23 -31.92
C LEU A 783 -22.17 -18.70 -32.31
N CYS A 784 -23.09 -19.58 -31.91
CA CYS A 784 -23.11 -20.99 -32.29
C CYS A 784 -23.84 -21.19 -33.64
N SER A 785 -23.60 -20.30 -34.61
CA SER A 785 -24.28 -20.31 -35.91
C SER A 785 -23.68 -21.32 -36.91
N THR A 786 -22.78 -22.19 -36.47
CA THR A 786 -22.17 -23.27 -37.25
C THR A 786 -21.84 -24.45 -36.34
N GLY A 787 -21.94 -25.68 -36.86
CA GLY A 787 -21.60 -26.90 -36.12
C GLY A 787 -20.18 -26.92 -35.53
N ASN A 788 -19.24 -26.16 -36.10
CA ASN A 788 -17.90 -25.98 -35.51
C ASN A 788 -17.95 -25.16 -34.20
N MET A 789 -18.71 -24.06 -34.15
CA MET A 789 -18.82 -23.25 -32.93
C MET A 789 -19.68 -23.94 -31.86
N GLU A 790 -20.73 -24.65 -32.28
CA GLU A 790 -21.51 -25.55 -31.42
C GLU A 790 -20.63 -26.63 -30.78
N MET A 791 -19.71 -27.23 -31.55
CA MET A 791 -18.75 -28.23 -31.06
C MET A 791 -17.74 -27.64 -30.06
N GLU A 792 -17.21 -26.44 -30.30
CA GLU A 792 -16.35 -25.75 -29.33
C GLU A 792 -17.09 -25.42 -28.02
N LEU A 793 -18.35 -24.96 -28.10
CA LEU A 793 -19.21 -24.80 -26.93
C LEU A 793 -19.37 -26.13 -26.18
N MET A 794 -19.68 -27.22 -26.89
CA MET A 794 -19.84 -28.55 -26.31
C MET A 794 -18.56 -29.05 -25.60
N TYR A 795 -17.37 -28.84 -26.19
CA TYR A 795 -16.08 -29.12 -25.55
C TYR A 795 -15.85 -28.27 -24.31
N LYS A 796 -16.17 -26.98 -24.36
CA LYS A 796 -16.03 -26.05 -23.22
C LYS A 796 -16.93 -26.44 -22.05
N VAL A 797 -18.18 -26.79 -22.34
CA VAL A 797 -19.16 -27.30 -21.36
C VAL A 797 -18.64 -28.60 -20.73
N GLN A 798 -18.20 -29.58 -21.55
CA GLN A 798 -17.62 -30.84 -21.06
C GLN A 798 -16.43 -30.59 -20.12
N MET A 799 -15.50 -29.74 -20.53
CA MET A 799 -14.28 -29.44 -19.77
C MET A 799 -14.59 -28.76 -18.43
N GLN A 800 -15.49 -27.78 -18.39
CA GLN A 800 -15.84 -27.12 -17.13
C GLN A 800 -16.65 -28.05 -16.21
N CYS A 801 -17.52 -28.89 -16.77
CA CYS A 801 -18.22 -29.93 -16.02
C CYS A 801 -17.28 -31.00 -15.45
N TYR A 802 -16.14 -31.27 -16.10
CA TYR A 802 -15.10 -32.17 -15.58
C TYR A 802 -14.31 -31.53 -14.42
N GLU A 803 -14.00 -30.23 -14.53
CA GLU A 803 -13.14 -29.53 -13.57
C GLU A 803 -13.89 -29.09 -12.29
N ASP A 804 -15.21 -28.84 -12.34
CA ASP A 804 -16.03 -28.60 -11.14
C ASP A 804 -16.95 -29.79 -10.83
N ALA A 805 -16.65 -30.50 -9.73
CA ALA A 805 -17.45 -31.62 -9.23
C ALA A 805 -18.92 -31.28 -8.93
N LYS A 806 -19.28 -29.99 -8.81
CA LYS A 806 -20.68 -29.54 -8.71
C LYS A 806 -21.43 -29.65 -10.04
N LEU A 807 -20.73 -29.48 -11.16
CA LEU A 807 -21.26 -29.46 -12.52
C LEU A 807 -21.28 -30.84 -13.19
N MET A 808 -20.43 -31.78 -12.76
CA MET A 808 -20.38 -33.18 -13.25
C MET A 808 -21.76 -33.82 -13.53
N LYS A 809 -22.76 -33.59 -12.66
CA LYS A 809 -24.10 -34.20 -12.78
C LYS A 809 -25.11 -33.41 -13.61
N VAL A 810 -24.88 -32.11 -13.85
CA VAL A 810 -25.82 -31.25 -14.61
C VAL A 810 -25.55 -31.27 -16.12
N PHE A 811 -24.41 -31.85 -16.55
CA PHE A 811 -24.01 -31.88 -17.96
C PHE A 811 -25.12 -32.35 -18.92
N PRO A 812 -25.83 -33.48 -18.71
CA PRO A 812 -26.88 -33.91 -19.64
C PRO A 812 -28.08 -32.95 -19.70
N GLU A 813 -28.42 -32.34 -18.56
CA GLU A 813 -29.51 -31.36 -18.46
C GLU A 813 -29.14 -30.04 -19.16
N VAL A 814 -27.86 -29.65 -19.11
CA VAL A 814 -27.31 -28.50 -19.85
C VAL A 814 -27.34 -28.75 -21.36
N VAL A 815 -26.82 -29.90 -21.82
CA VAL A 815 -26.83 -30.24 -23.26
C VAL A 815 -28.26 -30.26 -23.80
N ARG A 816 -29.18 -30.94 -23.10
CA ARG A 816 -30.60 -30.93 -23.48
C ARG A 816 -31.19 -29.52 -23.50
N SER A 817 -30.86 -28.68 -22.51
CA SER A 817 -31.35 -27.28 -22.47
C SER A 817 -30.80 -26.42 -23.62
N LEU A 818 -29.61 -26.73 -24.14
CA LEU A 818 -29.03 -26.06 -25.30
C LEU A 818 -29.66 -26.56 -26.61
N TYR A 819 -30.00 -27.85 -26.70
CA TYR A 819 -30.78 -28.42 -27.80
C TYR A 819 -32.21 -27.85 -27.85
N GLU A 820 -32.94 -27.89 -26.72
CA GLU A 820 -34.30 -27.34 -26.55
C GLU A 820 -34.44 -25.83 -26.88
N LEU A 821 -33.33 -25.11 -27.07
CA LEU A 821 -33.27 -23.66 -27.31
C LEU A 821 -32.46 -23.32 -28.58
N ASP A 822 -32.32 -24.29 -29.50
CA ASP A 822 -31.69 -24.14 -30.81
C ASP A 822 -30.24 -23.64 -30.77
N VAL A 823 -29.50 -23.92 -29.68
CA VAL A 823 -28.08 -23.53 -29.51
C VAL A 823 -27.12 -24.63 -29.97
N LEU A 824 -27.56 -25.89 -29.98
CA LEU A 824 -26.81 -27.05 -30.47
C LEU A 824 -27.71 -27.86 -31.39
N ALA A 825 -27.27 -28.12 -32.62
CA ALA A 825 -27.96 -29.01 -33.54
C ALA A 825 -27.81 -30.49 -33.14
N GLU A 826 -28.76 -31.32 -33.57
CA GLU A 826 -28.72 -32.77 -33.33
C GLU A 826 -27.44 -33.41 -33.88
N ASP A 827 -27.10 -33.11 -35.14
CA ASP A 827 -25.85 -33.53 -35.80
C ASP A 827 -24.61 -33.25 -34.95
N THR A 828 -24.53 -32.09 -34.30
CA THR A 828 -23.41 -31.73 -33.43
C THR A 828 -23.35 -32.62 -32.19
N ILE A 829 -24.49 -32.91 -31.57
CA ILE A 829 -24.60 -33.76 -30.38
C ILE A 829 -24.24 -35.22 -30.72
N LEU A 830 -24.80 -35.75 -31.82
CA LEU A 830 -24.49 -37.08 -32.33
C LEU A 830 -23.01 -37.20 -32.75
N HIS A 831 -22.45 -36.18 -33.40
CA HIS A 831 -21.03 -36.15 -33.74
C HIS A 831 -20.14 -36.15 -32.50
N TRP A 832 -20.46 -35.33 -31.50
CA TRP A 832 -19.72 -35.27 -30.22
C TRP A 832 -19.73 -36.65 -29.55
N TYR A 833 -20.91 -37.25 -29.42
CA TYR A 833 -21.11 -38.56 -28.79
C TYR A 833 -20.34 -39.69 -29.50
N ARG A 834 -20.51 -39.78 -30.83
CA ARG A 834 -19.94 -40.86 -31.66
C ARG A 834 -18.43 -40.71 -31.87
N LYS A 835 -17.94 -39.49 -32.17
CA LYS A 835 -16.55 -39.24 -32.66
C LYS A 835 -15.78 -38.15 -31.91
N GLY A 836 -16.41 -37.03 -31.56
CA GLY A 836 -15.73 -35.82 -31.07
C GLY A 836 -15.92 -35.53 -29.59
N THR A 837 -15.19 -36.21 -28.70
CA THR A 837 -15.20 -35.89 -27.25
C THR A 837 -13.79 -35.57 -26.76
N ASN A 838 -13.68 -34.62 -25.82
CA ASN A 838 -12.41 -34.42 -25.11
C ASN A 838 -12.10 -35.69 -24.29
N PRO A 839 -10.84 -36.20 -24.26
CA PRO A 839 -10.52 -37.42 -23.50
C PRO A 839 -10.84 -37.33 -22.01
N LYS A 840 -10.81 -36.11 -21.43
CA LYS A 840 -11.08 -35.87 -20.01
C LYS A 840 -12.56 -36.10 -19.68
N GLY A 841 -12.85 -37.09 -18.84
CA GLY A 841 -14.20 -37.41 -18.38
C GLY A 841 -15.11 -38.09 -19.40
N ARG A 842 -14.62 -38.42 -20.61
CA ARG A 842 -15.42 -38.98 -21.73
C ARG A 842 -16.40 -40.07 -21.29
N GLN A 843 -15.92 -41.14 -20.63
CA GLN A 843 -16.76 -42.27 -20.22
C GLN A 843 -17.92 -41.87 -19.31
N THR A 844 -17.74 -40.85 -18.47
CA THR A 844 -18.79 -40.36 -17.57
C THR A 844 -19.83 -39.52 -18.31
N PHE A 845 -19.41 -38.63 -19.21
CA PHE A 845 -20.34 -37.74 -19.91
C PHE A 845 -21.08 -38.43 -21.05
N VAL A 846 -20.42 -39.30 -21.82
CA VAL A 846 -21.06 -40.15 -22.85
C VAL A 846 -22.16 -40.99 -22.19
N LYS A 847 -21.84 -41.75 -21.14
CA LYS A 847 -22.84 -42.54 -20.39
C LYS A 847 -23.94 -41.69 -19.73
N GLY A 848 -23.64 -40.46 -19.36
CA GLY A 848 -24.63 -39.52 -18.81
C GLY A 848 -25.61 -39.00 -19.87
N LEU A 849 -25.19 -38.94 -21.14
CA LEU A 849 -25.97 -38.41 -22.26
C LEU A 849 -26.64 -39.52 -23.11
N GLU A 850 -26.15 -40.76 -23.01
CA GLU A 850 -26.68 -41.96 -23.69
C GLU A 850 -28.23 -42.04 -23.73
N PRO A 851 -28.99 -41.86 -22.63
CA PRO A 851 -30.46 -41.90 -22.69
C PRO A 851 -31.11 -40.75 -23.49
N PHE A 852 -30.40 -39.65 -23.72
CA PHE A 852 -30.87 -38.55 -24.56
C PHE A 852 -30.47 -38.74 -26.02
N VAL A 853 -29.32 -39.34 -26.29
CA VAL A 853 -28.89 -39.70 -27.65
C VAL A 853 -29.78 -40.79 -28.24
N ASN A 854 -30.10 -41.83 -27.48
CA ASN A 854 -31.05 -42.85 -27.93
C ASN A 854 -32.42 -42.23 -28.27
N TRP A 855 -32.87 -41.24 -27.49
CA TRP A 855 -34.14 -40.54 -27.78
C TRP A 855 -34.08 -39.71 -29.07
N LEU A 856 -32.94 -39.08 -29.40
CA LEU A 856 -32.75 -38.41 -30.69
C LEU A 856 -32.80 -39.42 -31.84
N GLU A 857 -32.02 -40.50 -31.73
CA GLU A 857 -31.94 -41.57 -32.75
C GLU A 857 -33.28 -42.34 -32.94
N GLU A 858 -34.08 -42.51 -31.88
CA GLU A 858 -35.40 -43.17 -31.94
C GLU A 858 -36.51 -42.22 -32.45
N ALA A 859 -36.40 -40.90 -32.22
CA ALA A 859 -37.40 -39.93 -32.68
C ALA A 859 -37.34 -39.69 -34.20
N GLU A 860 -36.17 -39.87 -34.83
CA GLU A 860 -35.99 -39.82 -36.30
C GLU A 860 -36.65 -41.01 -37.04
N GLU A 861 -36.99 -42.11 -36.36
CA GLU A 861 -37.65 -43.29 -36.97
C GLU A 861 -39.20 -43.23 -36.95
N GLU A 862 -39.82 -42.23 -36.29
CA GLU A 862 -41.29 -42.07 -36.20
C GLU A 862 -41.89 -40.91 -37.03
N GLU A 863 -41.09 -40.10 -37.75
CA GLU A 863 -41.54 -39.10 -38.75
C GLU A 863 -41.39 -39.56 -40.22
#